data_AF-A0A9D7HRI6-F1
#
_entry.id   AF-A0A9D7HRI6-F1
#
_cell.length_a   1.000
_cell.length_b   1.000
_cell.length_c   1.000
_cell.angle_alpha   90.00
_cell.angle_beta   90.00
_cell.angle_gamma   90.00
#
_symmetry.space_group_name_H-M   'P 1'
#
loop_
_entity.id
_entity.type
_entity.pdbx_description
1 polymer ?
#
loop_
_entity_poly.entity_id
_entity_poly.type
_entity_poly.pdbx_seq_one_letter_code
_entity_poly.pdbx_strand_id
1 'polypeptide(L)'
;MFHNIALLRRLALLMLPVLFIFGCDNDDDNDNNDPQLQSSYVRVAHLSPDAPAVDVWVDGNIVLEDVAYNGVSSYLELTEGSHQITVVAAGTTQPAVISEAVTLMPNVSYTVAATGLLAGTPAIDAWILTDDRTPASGQAKVRFAHASPDAPNVDIWAVGGASPLFANVPFRSAGNYLTIAPGSVPLEVRVAGTDDLVVRFAGITLDGGRNYTIFAKGLANPGSNPNTLSAYALVDAPGAGNLSVNLVPVNVDFSRLRVGHLSPDAPAVDVYVDNALVLQDVPFRAFSDYLAVESGTRNIRVTPANSTTDVINANVTVAADLNYSVVAMGLVGDGTLTANVYTDDLIEGAQAKVRFIHGSPNSPAVDVRLREGGILFGNTSFGNAANLIEVPAGTYDFDVTVANTLDLALLIDNVPLANGVNYTVFATGLLGSESTPLSAIAVVDDIEQGGEVVALETSSPEYAAIRVAHLSPDAPNVDVHVNGQTVLTNVPFRGFSSYLNVLAERPTDIEVFVTNTTTNPVISATLTFAAEQAYTIAATGLAGNGTLGPIVLADDRGTTGDSKIRFIHTAPDAPAVDITLTDGTVLFGNVEFNEAAAFISVTANEYDLQVRVAGTNSVVLSFGDVALSGSTNYSIFATGQLGDGTLTATVAVDAPGNGSTSLNLTPATAELRVAHLSPDAPNVDVYVDGTRALENVPFTAISGYLTVPAKSQSVQVFVAGSTTNPVISETLTWLPGAAYTVAATGLVGANDLSPIVLNDDRNGNPNGDAHVRFVHTSPDAPNVNIRVANGGPTLFENVPFRAFAEYIGVGPASYDLEVVVTSTGQVALSVPAVVLNSSTNYTIFAVGLAGNGTLAALPVVDSDQD
;
A
#
# COMPACT_ATOMS: atom_id res chain seq x y z
N MET A 1 18.93 -40.35 -61.40
CA MET A 1 19.35 -41.10 -62.60
C MET A 1 18.61 -40.50 -63.79
N PHE A 2 19.31 -39.78 -64.66
CA PHE A 2 19.08 -39.49 -66.09
C PHE A 2 19.75 -38.15 -66.45
N HIS A 3 20.80 -38.26 -67.27
CA HIS A 3 21.60 -37.21 -67.90
C HIS A 3 20.88 -36.60 -69.11
N ASN A 4 21.19 -35.34 -69.44
CA ASN A 4 21.53 -34.80 -70.80
C ASN A 4 21.51 -33.25 -70.72
N ILE A 5 22.63 -32.53 -70.73
CA ILE A 5 23.50 -32.15 -71.86
C ILE A 5 22.75 -31.50 -73.04
N ALA A 6 22.90 -30.19 -73.20
CA ALA A 6 22.94 -29.48 -74.50
C ALA A 6 23.56 -28.08 -74.30
N LEU A 7 24.87 -27.92 -74.56
CA LEU A 7 25.49 -27.44 -75.80
C LEU A 7 25.48 -25.89 -75.95
N LEU A 8 26.61 -25.28 -75.57
CA LEU A 8 27.04 -23.95 -76.00
C LEU A 8 27.09 -23.89 -77.53
N ARG A 9 26.42 -22.89 -78.12
CA ARG A 9 26.82 -22.33 -79.43
C ARG A 9 27.07 -20.83 -79.26
N ARG A 10 28.35 -20.47 -79.19
CA ARG A 10 28.83 -19.11 -79.46
C ARG A 10 28.61 -18.83 -80.94
N LEU A 11 27.82 -17.81 -81.28
CA LEU A 11 27.87 -17.19 -82.59
C LEU A 11 28.26 -15.73 -82.36
N ALA A 12 29.53 -15.42 -82.65
CA ALA A 12 30.02 -14.06 -82.75
C ALA A 12 29.46 -13.47 -84.06
N LEU A 13 28.64 -12.42 -83.95
CA LEU A 13 28.26 -11.60 -85.09
C LEU A 13 29.06 -10.30 -85.00
N LEU A 14 30.10 -10.19 -85.83
CA LEU A 14 30.81 -8.94 -86.11
C LEU A 14 29.82 -8.00 -86.80
N MET A 15 29.45 -6.88 -86.17
CA MET A 15 28.89 -5.74 -86.88
C MET A 15 30.03 -4.78 -87.24
N LEU A 16 30.27 -4.66 -88.54
CA LEU A 16 31.11 -3.65 -89.18
C LEU A 16 30.34 -2.31 -89.16
N PRO A 17 30.94 -1.16 -88.80
CA PRO A 17 30.25 0.11 -88.96
C PRO A 17 30.19 0.47 -90.45
N VAL A 18 28.98 0.63 -90.98
CA VAL A 18 28.74 1.21 -92.31
C VAL A 18 28.93 2.72 -92.20
N LEU A 19 30.05 3.20 -92.72
CA LEU A 19 30.37 4.61 -92.88
C LEU A 19 29.63 5.14 -94.12
N PHE A 20 28.61 5.98 -93.94
CA PHE A 20 28.00 6.71 -95.06
C PHE A 20 28.90 7.89 -95.43
N ILE A 21 29.56 7.80 -96.59
CA ILE A 21 30.20 8.92 -97.26
C ILE A 21 29.16 9.50 -98.22
N PHE A 22 28.68 10.72 -97.97
CA PHE A 22 28.08 11.53 -99.02
C PHE A 22 29.21 12.13 -99.85
N GLY A 23 29.36 11.64 -101.08
CA GLY A 23 30.08 12.34 -102.12
C GLY A 23 29.18 13.42 -102.70
N CYS A 24 29.63 14.67 -102.65
CA CYS A 24 29.26 15.67 -103.64
C CYS A 24 30.54 16.24 -104.25
N ASP A 25 30.40 16.49 -105.54
CA ASP A 25 31.39 16.82 -106.54
C ASP A 25 32.09 18.17 -106.28
N ASN A 26 33.27 18.32 -106.88
CA ASN A 26 34.14 19.48 -106.79
C ASN A 26 33.50 20.74 -107.40
N ASP A 27 33.70 21.89 -106.76
CA ASP A 27 34.53 23.02 -107.26
C ASP A 27 34.05 24.38 -106.71
N ASP A 28 35.06 25.16 -106.30
CA ASP A 28 35.11 26.61 -106.04
C ASP A 28 34.69 27.13 -104.64
N ASP A 29 35.65 27.81 -104.01
CA ASP A 29 35.63 28.34 -102.66
C ASP A 29 35.14 29.79 -102.62
N ASN A 30 34.29 30.09 -101.64
CA ASN A 30 33.76 31.42 -101.26
C ASN A 30 32.39 31.82 -101.81
N ASP A 31 31.36 31.06 -101.45
CA ASP A 31 30.12 31.61 -100.90
C ASP A 31 29.55 30.56 -99.93
N ASN A 32 28.52 30.92 -99.15
CA ASN A 32 27.55 30.04 -98.49
C ASN A 32 27.48 30.25 -96.97
N ASN A 33 26.68 31.26 -96.60
CA ASN A 33 25.75 31.19 -95.47
C ASN A 33 24.75 30.02 -95.66
N ASP A 34 25.23 28.79 -95.79
CA ASP A 34 24.40 27.60 -95.63
C ASP A 34 24.37 27.27 -94.13
N PRO A 35 23.21 27.28 -93.45
CA PRO A 35 23.15 26.85 -92.06
C PRO A 35 23.55 25.37 -92.01
N GLN A 36 24.80 25.09 -91.64
CA GLN A 36 25.21 23.74 -91.27
C GLN A 36 24.35 23.31 -90.09
N LEU A 37 23.36 22.44 -90.36
CA LEU A 37 22.50 21.86 -89.34
C LEU A 37 23.39 21.19 -88.30
N GLN A 38 23.33 21.70 -87.07
CA GLN A 38 24.14 21.18 -85.97
C GLN A 38 23.52 19.91 -85.41
N SER A 39 24.35 19.02 -84.85
CA SER A 39 23.89 17.78 -84.24
C SER A 39 23.20 18.00 -82.89
N SER A 40 22.21 17.16 -82.60
CA SER A 40 21.59 16.94 -81.30
C SER A 40 21.74 15.46 -80.92
N TYR A 41 21.65 15.15 -79.63
CA TYR A 41 21.85 13.78 -79.13
C TYR A 41 20.60 13.28 -78.43
N VAL A 42 20.04 12.16 -78.87
CA VAL A 42 18.80 11.59 -78.29
C VAL A 42 19.04 10.15 -77.86
N ARG A 43 18.73 9.81 -76.61
CA ARG A 43 18.57 8.41 -76.19
C ARG A 43 17.12 8.13 -75.84
N VAL A 44 16.71 6.88 -75.98
CA VAL A 44 15.35 6.43 -75.67
C VAL A 44 15.40 5.51 -74.46
N ALA A 45 14.42 5.62 -73.57
CA ALA A 45 14.27 4.75 -72.40
C ALA A 45 12.85 4.17 -72.37
N HIS A 46 12.74 2.85 -72.26
CA HIS A 46 11.44 2.19 -72.12
C HIS A 46 11.10 1.91 -70.66
N LEU A 47 10.17 2.69 -70.09
CA LEU A 47 9.81 2.68 -68.66
C LEU A 47 8.32 2.45 -68.37
N SER A 48 7.52 2.04 -69.35
CA SER A 48 6.12 1.65 -69.14
C SER A 48 6.06 0.21 -68.64
N PRO A 49 5.60 -0.06 -67.40
CA PRO A 49 5.75 -1.38 -66.76
C PRO A 49 4.74 -2.45 -67.22
N ASP A 50 3.75 -2.10 -68.03
CA ASP A 50 2.73 -3.01 -68.57
C ASP A 50 2.77 -3.14 -70.10
N ALA A 51 3.68 -2.42 -70.76
CA ALA A 51 3.86 -2.47 -72.20
C ALA A 51 4.82 -3.61 -72.59
N PRO A 52 4.59 -4.28 -73.73
CA PRO A 52 5.54 -5.24 -74.29
C PRO A 52 6.78 -4.52 -74.85
N ALA A 53 7.78 -5.27 -75.30
CA ALA A 53 8.92 -4.71 -76.02
C ALA A 53 8.46 -3.88 -77.24
N VAL A 54 9.18 -2.80 -77.55
CA VAL A 54 8.79 -1.81 -78.55
C VAL A 54 9.87 -1.58 -79.61
N ASP A 55 9.44 -1.25 -80.82
CA ASP A 55 10.30 -0.68 -81.85
C ASP A 55 10.13 0.84 -81.87
N VAL A 56 11.24 1.57 -82.01
CA VAL A 56 11.27 3.03 -82.04
C VAL A 56 11.64 3.50 -83.44
N TRP A 57 10.78 4.35 -84.00
CA TRP A 57 10.91 4.92 -85.33
C TRP A 57 11.20 6.41 -85.21
N VAL A 58 12.16 6.91 -85.99
CA VAL A 58 12.45 8.34 -86.16
C VAL A 58 12.29 8.68 -87.63
N ASP A 59 11.41 9.64 -87.93
CA ASP A 59 11.08 10.10 -89.30
C ASP A 59 10.73 8.96 -90.27
N GLY A 60 10.02 7.94 -89.76
CA GLY A 60 9.56 6.80 -90.54
C GLY A 60 10.60 5.68 -90.74
N ASN A 61 11.77 5.76 -90.11
CA ASN A 61 12.77 4.68 -90.11
C ASN A 61 12.91 4.08 -88.71
N ILE A 62 12.99 2.74 -88.62
CA ILE A 62 13.29 2.06 -87.35
C ILE A 62 14.73 2.38 -86.95
N VAL A 63 14.91 2.92 -85.74
CA VAL A 63 16.23 3.24 -85.17
C VAL A 63 16.60 2.36 -83.99
N LEU A 64 15.61 1.76 -83.32
CA LEU A 64 15.79 0.78 -82.25
C LEU A 64 14.73 -0.32 -82.41
N GLU A 65 15.17 -1.57 -82.35
CA GLU A 65 14.31 -2.76 -82.43
C GLU A 65 14.29 -3.49 -81.09
N ASP A 66 13.14 -4.10 -80.76
CA ASP A 66 12.96 -5.00 -79.61
C ASP A 66 13.44 -4.40 -78.27
N VAL A 67 13.14 -3.12 -78.04
CA VAL A 67 13.47 -2.44 -76.78
C VAL A 67 12.53 -2.98 -75.70
N ALA A 68 12.99 -3.90 -74.88
CA ALA A 68 12.24 -4.43 -73.73
C ALA A 68 12.08 -3.38 -72.62
N TYR A 69 11.15 -3.62 -71.67
CA TYR A 69 11.04 -2.82 -70.45
C TYR A 69 12.40 -2.75 -69.73
N ASN A 70 12.78 -1.55 -69.27
CA ASN A 70 14.11 -1.18 -68.75
C ASN A 70 15.21 -1.04 -69.82
N GLY A 71 14.89 -1.23 -71.09
CA GLY A 71 15.79 -0.98 -72.20
C GLY A 71 16.06 0.53 -72.33
N VAL A 72 17.33 0.88 -72.43
CA VAL A 72 17.79 2.25 -72.69
C VAL A 72 18.75 2.19 -73.87
N SER A 73 18.71 3.17 -74.77
CA SER A 73 19.62 3.22 -75.91
C SER A 73 20.90 3.99 -75.55
N SER A 74 21.93 3.83 -76.38
CA SER A 74 22.98 4.85 -76.46
C SER A 74 22.40 6.13 -77.06
N TYR A 75 23.08 7.27 -76.85
CA TYR A 75 22.72 8.52 -77.53
C TYR A 75 22.92 8.35 -79.04
N LEU A 76 21.84 8.54 -79.79
CA LEU A 76 21.80 8.65 -81.24
C LEU A 76 22.08 10.10 -81.61
N GLU A 77 22.90 10.31 -82.63
CA GLU A 77 23.14 11.63 -83.20
C GLU A 77 22.08 11.89 -84.27
N LEU A 78 21.29 12.96 -84.08
CA LEU A 78 20.26 13.42 -84.99
C LEU A 78 20.55 14.86 -85.38
N THR A 79 20.06 15.33 -86.54
CA THR A 79 20.17 16.75 -86.88
C THR A 79 19.29 17.60 -85.95
N GLU A 80 19.60 18.88 -85.80
CA GLU A 80 18.66 19.82 -85.17
C GLU A 80 17.37 19.96 -86.01
N GLY A 81 16.25 20.28 -85.36
CA GLY A 81 14.94 20.43 -86.01
C GLY A 81 13.87 19.49 -85.48
N SER A 82 12.72 19.45 -86.16
CA SER A 82 11.57 18.63 -85.76
C SER A 82 11.71 17.21 -86.28
N HIS A 83 11.71 16.23 -85.38
CA HIS A 83 11.75 14.80 -85.68
C HIS A 83 10.47 14.12 -85.19
N GLN A 84 9.86 13.28 -86.03
CA GLN A 84 8.71 12.49 -85.62
C GLN A 84 9.18 11.19 -84.94
N ILE A 85 8.93 11.06 -83.64
CA ILE A 85 9.21 9.86 -82.87
C ILE A 85 7.93 9.04 -82.79
N THR A 86 7.98 7.78 -83.25
CA THR A 86 6.86 6.84 -83.18
C THR A 86 7.30 5.55 -82.48
N VAL A 87 6.50 5.09 -81.52
CA VAL A 87 6.74 3.86 -80.77
C VAL A 87 5.59 2.90 -81.03
N VAL A 88 5.93 1.67 -81.44
CA VAL A 88 4.99 0.57 -81.73
C VAL A 88 5.44 -0.70 -81.00
N ALA A 89 4.54 -1.66 -80.82
CA ALA A 89 4.94 -2.97 -80.31
C ALA A 89 5.96 -3.63 -81.26
N ALA A 90 6.97 -4.31 -80.71
CA ALA A 90 8.05 -4.90 -81.48
C ALA A 90 7.54 -5.84 -82.58
N GLY A 91 8.09 -5.70 -83.79
CA GLY A 91 7.70 -6.47 -84.98
C GLY A 91 6.38 -6.04 -85.62
N THR A 92 5.80 -4.90 -85.19
CA THR A 92 4.56 -4.34 -85.76
C THR A 92 4.81 -2.94 -86.36
N THR A 93 3.82 -2.41 -87.09
CA THR A 93 3.86 -1.03 -87.61
C THR A 93 2.70 -0.15 -87.12
N GLN A 94 1.67 -0.76 -86.52
CA GLN A 94 0.48 -0.11 -85.96
C GLN A 94 -0.19 -1.03 -84.91
N PRO A 95 -0.97 -0.48 -83.95
CA PRO A 95 -1.12 0.95 -83.68
C PRO A 95 0.12 1.54 -83.00
N ALA A 96 0.46 2.79 -83.32
CA ALA A 96 1.42 3.57 -82.54
C ALA A 96 0.87 3.81 -81.13
N VAL A 97 1.67 3.48 -80.12
CA VAL A 97 1.35 3.75 -78.70
C VAL A 97 1.89 5.12 -78.25
N ILE A 98 2.92 5.64 -78.94
CA ILE A 98 3.40 7.02 -78.84
C ILE A 98 3.64 7.50 -80.27
N SER A 99 3.20 8.72 -80.60
CA SER A 99 3.55 9.40 -81.84
C SER A 99 3.63 10.90 -81.61
N GLU A 100 4.84 11.43 -81.47
CA GLU A 100 5.08 12.82 -81.07
C GLU A 100 6.16 13.48 -81.95
N ALA A 101 5.92 14.72 -82.34
CA ALA A 101 6.91 15.55 -83.03
C ALA A 101 7.80 16.25 -81.99
N VAL A 102 9.07 15.86 -81.91
CA VAL A 102 10.05 16.40 -80.97
C VAL A 102 10.96 17.40 -81.67
N THR A 103 11.02 18.63 -81.17
CA THR A 103 11.94 19.66 -81.69
C THR A 103 13.27 19.60 -80.96
N LEU A 104 14.32 19.21 -81.67
CA LEU A 104 15.68 19.09 -81.17
C LEU A 104 16.46 20.39 -81.38
N MET A 105 16.95 20.96 -80.28
CA MET A 105 17.86 22.11 -80.31
C MET A 105 19.31 21.68 -80.57
N PRO A 106 20.12 22.54 -81.21
CA PRO A 106 21.53 22.26 -81.50
C PRO A 106 22.36 22.02 -80.24
N ASN A 107 23.23 21.01 -80.26
CA ASN A 107 24.14 20.61 -79.17
C ASN A 107 23.46 20.28 -77.83
N VAL A 108 22.14 20.05 -77.84
CA VAL A 108 21.41 19.62 -76.64
C VAL A 108 21.30 18.10 -76.64
N SER A 109 21.33 17.50 -75.45
CA SER A 109 21.13 16.06 -75.28
C SER A 109 19.80 15.79 -74.62
N TYR A 110 19.08 14.78 -75.09
CA TYR A 110 17.74 14.43 -74.63
C TYR A 110 17.62 12.96 -74.27
N THR A 111 16.85 12.68 -73.22
CA THR A 111 16.27 11.36 -72.95
C THR A 111 14.80 11.41 -73.28
N VAL A 112 14.36 10.57 -74.22
CA VAL A 112 12.93 10.36 -74.53
C VAL A 112 12.50 9.08 -73.83
N ALA A 113 11.79 9.21 -72.71
CA ALA A 113 11.35 8.08 -71.90
C ALA A 113 9.87 7.75 -72.15
N ALA A 114 9.59 6.53 -72.62
CA ALA A 114 8.22 6.02 -72.66
C ALA A 114 7.76 5.66 -71.23
N THR A 115 6.85 6.43 -70.64
CA THR A 115 6.36 6.28 -69.26
C THR A 115 4.83 6.26 -69.21
N GLY A 116 4.24 5.71 -68.16
CA GLY A 116 2.78 5.54 -68.04
C GLY A 116 2.38 4.09 -68.15
N LEU A 117 1.12 3.82 -68.45
CA LEU A 117 0.53 2.50 -68.59
C LEU A 117 -0.11 2.34 -69.96
N LEU A 118 0.17 1.24 -70.65
CA LEU A 118 -0.48 0.87 -71.91
C LEU A 118 -1.97 0.56 -71.72
N ALA A 119 -2.31 -0.14 -70.63
CA ALA A 119 -3.67 -0.60 -70.34
C ALA A 119 -4.32 0.10 -69.13
N GLY A 120 -3.73 1.21 -68.64
CA GLY A 120 -4.17 1.90 -67.43
C GLY A 120 -3.99 3.42 -67.47
N THR A 121 -4.13 4.06 -66.30
CA THR A 121 -3.96 5.51 -66.12
C THR A 121 -2.83 5.82 -65.14
N PRO A 122 -1.95 6.80 -65.40
CA PRO A 122 -1.86 7.62 -66.62
C PRO A 122 -1.44 6.80 -67.84
N ALA A 123 -2.01 7.11 -69.01
CA ALA A 123 -1.70 6.40 -70.27
C ALA A 123 -0.22 6.57 -70.66
N ILE A 124 0.32 5.56 -71.35
CA ILE A 124 1.68 5.61 -71.89
C ILE A 124 1.88 6.84 -72.79
N ASP A 125 3.01 7.53 -72.61
CA ASP A 125 3.36 8.74 -73.34
C ASP A 125 4.89 8.92 -73.37
N ALA A 126 5.38 9.79 -74.26
CA ALA A 126 6.78 10.20 -74.25
C ALA A 126 7.01 11.32 -73.22
N TRP A 127 8.03 11.11 -72.39
CA TRP A 127 8.54 12.12 -71.47
C TRP A 127 9.95 12.53 -71.91
N ILE A 128 10.09 13.78 -72.34
CA ILE A 128 11.32 14.31 -72.92
C ILE A 128 12.08 15.09 -71.84
N LEU A 129 13.28 14.63 -71.49
CA LEU A 129 14.18 15.29 -70.55
C LEU A 129 15.39 15.85 -71.30
N THR A 130 15.90 17.01 -70.87
CA THR A 130 17.20 17.52 -71.29
C THR A 130 18.29 17.01 -70.34
N ASP A 131 19.36 16.46 -70.88
CA ASP A 131 20.44 15.82 -70.12
C ASP A 131 21.67 16.73 -70.05
N ASP A 132 22.25 16.88 -68.85
CA ASP A 132 23.56 17.52 -68.68
C ASP A 132 24.66 16.46 -68.82
N ARG A 133 25.40 16.52 -69.92
CA ARG A 133 26.52 15.61 -70.20
C ARG A 133 27.89 16.22 -69.90
N THR A 134 27.95 17.40 -69.26
CA THR A 134 29.21 18.07 -68.90
C THR A 134 29.83 17.42 -67.65
N PRO A 135 31.00 16.76 -67.74
CA PRO A 135 31.63 16.13 -66.58
C PRO A 135 31.88 17.11 -65.43
N ALA A 136 31.47 16.74 -64.21
CA ALA A 136 31.75 17.53 -63.02
C ALA A 136 33.19 17.31 -62.53
N SER A 137 34.00 18.37 -62.40
CA SER A 137 35.40 18.23 -61.97
C SER A 137 35.49 17.73 -60.51
N GLY A 138 36.01 16.52 -60.31
CA GLY A 138 36.25 15.91 -59.00
C GLY A 138 35.00 15.55 -58.17
N GLN A 139 33.80 15.86 -58.65
CA GLN A 139 32.51 15.62 -57.99
C GLN A 139 31.57 14.82 -58.91
N ALA A 140 30.48 14.29 -58.36
CA ALA A 140 29.40 13.73 -59.17
C ALA A 140 28.25 14.75 -59.27
N LYS A 141 27.46 14.70 -60.35
CA LYS A 141 26.14 15.35 -60.40
C LYS A 141 25.06 14.29 -60.40
N VAL A 142 23.98 14.50 -59.65
CA VAL A 142 22.83 13.59 -59.61
C VAL A 142 21.54 14.38 -59.75
N ARG A 143 20.59 13.86 -60.53
CA ARG A 143 19.19 14.26 -60.44
C ARG A 143 18.30 13.04 -60.28
N PHE A 144 17.12 13.24 -59.73
CA PHE A 144 16.09 12.23 -59.65
C PHE A 144 14.97 12.50 -60.64
N ALA A 145 14.47 11.45 -61.28
CA ALA A 145 13.41 11.44 -62.28
C ALA A 145 12.33 10.42 -61.87
N HIS A 146 11.10 10.87 -61.66
CA HIS A 146 10.02 10.01 -61.22
C HIS A 146 9.19 9.48 -62.40
N ALA A 147 9.35 8.19 -62.72
CA ALA A 147 8.73 7.51 -63.85
C ALA A 147 7.77 6.37 -63.45
N SER A 148 7.44 6.21 -62.17
CA SER A 148 6.47 5.22 -61.69
C SER A 148 5.05 5.80 -61.76
N PRO A 149 4.13 5.20 -62.53
CA PRO A 149 2.84 5.82 -62.87
C PRO A 149 1.78 5.77 -61.76
N ASP A 150 1.96 4.92 -60.75
CA ASP A 150 1.00 4.66 -59.68
C ASP A 150 1.53 4.98 -58.27
N ALA A 151 2.79 5.44 -58.15
CA ALA A 151 3.30 5.98 -56.91
C ALA A 151 2.80 7.43 -56.70
N PRO A 152 2.59 7.86 -55.44
CA PRO A 152 2.31 9.26 -55.15
C PRO A 152 3.53 10.14 -55.46
N ASN A 153 3.40 11.46 -55.30
CA ASN A 153 4.57 12.34 -55.29
C ASN A 153 5.55 11.85 -54.21
N VAL A 154 6.84 11.93 -54.50
CA VAL A 154 7.88 11.39 -53.61
C VAL A 154 8.93 12.42 -53.21
N ASP A 155 9.44 12.25 -51.99
CA ASP A 155 10.67 12.87 -51.52
C ASP A 155 11.81 11.86 -51.59
N ILE A 156 13.00 12.33 -51.98
CA ILE A 156 14.20 11.51 -52.10
C ILE A 156 15.21 11.97 -51.08
N TRP A 157 15.58 11.10 -50.16
CA TRP A 157 16.48 11.37 -49.06
C TRP A 157 17.76 10.57 -49.21
N ALA A 158 18.88 11.12 -48.75
CA ALA A 158 19.98 10.27 -48.31
C ALA A 158 19.57 9.64 -46.96
N VAL A 159 19.86 8.36 -46.75
CA VAL A 159 19.57 7.70 -45.46
C VAL A 159 20.25 8.49 -44.33
N GLY A 160 19.47 8.90 -43.31
CA GLY A 160 19.94 9.72 -42.19
C GLY A 160 20.16 11.21 -42.49
N GLY A 161 19.74 11.70 -43.67
CA GLY A 161 19.81 13.12 -44.02
C GLY A 161 18.78 13.97 -43.25
N ALA A 162 19.13 15.22 -42.95
CA ALA A 162 18.25 16.16 -42.23
C ALA A 162 17.18 16.84 -43.11
N SER A 163 17.30 16.74 -44.44
CA SER A 163 16.35 17.28 -45.42
C SER A 163 16.37 16.43 -46.70
N PRO A 164 15.29 16.42 -47.51
CA PRO A 164 15.29 15.68 -48.77
C PRO A 164 16.32 16.27 -49.73
N LEU A 165 16.97 15.40 -50.51
CA LEU A 165 17.78 15.78 -51.68
C LEU A 165 16.87 16.35 -52.77
N PHE A 166 15.71 15.72 -52.98
CA PHE A 166 14.69 16.16 -53.94
C PHE A 166 13.33 16.10 -53.27
N ALA A 167 12.63 17.23 -53.17
CA ALA A 167 11.33 17.31 -52.50
C ALA A 167 10.18 17.35 -53.51
N ASN A 168 9.06 16.73 -53.15
CA ASN A 168 7.77 16.73 -53.83
C ASN A 168 7.90 16.52 -55.34
N VAL A 169 8.58 15.45 -55.74
CA VAL A 169 8.78 15.11 -57.15
C VAL A 169 7.54 14.35 -57.64
N PRO A 170 6.71 14.92 -58.54
CA PRO A 170 5.56 14.22 -59.10
C PRO A 170 5.96 13.30 -60.26
N PHE A 171 5.06 12.38 -60.65
CA PHE A 171 5.23 11.56 -61.84
C PHE A 171 5.49 12.42 -63.10
N ARG A 172 6.42 11.97 -63.96
CA ARG A 172 6.97 12.69 -65.12
C ARG A 172 7.61 14.03 -64.80
N SER A 173 8.22 14.13 -63.62
CA SER A 173 9.06 15.26 -63.25
C SER A 173 10.45 14.80 -62.84
N ALA A 174 11.43 15.66 -63.09
CA ALA A 174 12.80 15.47 -62.69
C ALA A 174 13.33 16.71 -61.99
N GLY A 175 14.13 16.50 -60.94
CA GLY A 175 14.84 17.57 -60.25
C GLY A 175 15.97 18.15 -61.10
N ASN A 176 16.50 19.30 -60.65
CA ASN A 176 17.76 19.83 -61.18
C ASN A 176 18.94 18.94 -60.78
N TYR A 177 20.03 18.98 -61.55
CA TYR A 177 21.26 18.29 -61.15
C TYR A 177 21.84 18.93 -59.89
N LEU A 178 22.05 18.11 -58.86
CA LEU A 178 22.73 18.45 -57.63
C LEU A 178 24.15 17.92 -57.67
N THR A 179 25.11 18.78 -57.34
CA THR A 179 26.50 18.36 -57.15
C THR A 179 26.64 17.67 -55.80
N ILE A 180 27.19 16.46 -55.81
CA ILE A 180 27.38 15.62 -54.62
C ILE A 180 28.79 15.04 -54.61
N ALA A 181 29.31 14.81 -53.40
CA ALA A 181 30.60 14.16 -53.24
C ALA A 181 30.57 12.73 -53.83
N PRO A 182 31.66 12.28 -54.48
CA PRO A 182 31.74 10.91 -54.96
C PRO A 182 31.76 9.92 -53.77
N GLY A 183 31.15 8.75 -53.95
CA GLY A 183 30.98 7.76 -52.88
C GLY A 183 29.67 7.00 -52.97
N SER A 184 29.48 6.05 -52.06
CA SER A 184 28.22 5.29 -51.96
C SER A 184 27.17 6.10 -51.19
N VAL A 185 26.02 6.35 -51.82
CA VAL A 185 24.92 7.12 -51.24
C VAL A 185 23.66 6.24 -51.18
N PRO A 186 23.30 5.67 -50.02
CA PRO A 186 22.02 4.99 -49.83
C PRO A 186 20.87 5.98 -49.87
N LEU A 187 19.80 5.61 -50.56
CA LEU A 187 18.67 6.48 -50.85
C LEU A 187 17.37 5.92 -50.26
N GLU A 188 16.53 6.81 -49.76
CA GLU A 188 15.16 6.54 -49.38
C GLU A 188 14.21 7.32 -50.26
N VAL A 189 13.15 6.65 -50.68
CA VAL A 189 12.01 7.26 -51.37
C VAL A 189 10.86 7.26 -50.38
N ARG A 190 10.37 8.43 -50.00
CA ARG A 190 9.24 8.62 -49.09
C ARG A 190 8.08 9.27 -49.80
N VAL A 191 6.86 9.10 -49.31
CA VAL A 191 5.71 9.88 -49.80
C VAL A 191 5.96 11.36 -49.49
N ALA A 192 5.70 12.24 -50.45
CA ALA A 192 6.06 13.65 -50.32
C ALA A 192 5.39 14.31 -49.12
N GLY A 193 6.19 14.91 -48.24
CA GLY A 193 5.72 15.58 -47.04
C GLY A 193 5.33 14.68 -45.87
N THR A 194 5.57 13.36 -45.95
CA THR A 194 5.38 12.41 -44.84
C THR A 194 6.65 11.59 -44.60
N ASP A 195 6.69 10.84 -43.49
CA ASP A 195 7.78 9.89 -43.20
C ASP A 195 7.51 8.48 -43.75
N ASP A 196 6.43 8.31 -44.52
CA ASP A 196 6.05 7.01 -45.07
C ASP A 196 7.06 6.55 -46.11
N LEU A 197 7.84 5.53 -45.77
CA LEU A 197 8.81 4.95 -46.68
C LEU A 197 8.11 4.16 -47.79
N VAL A 198 8.38 4.53 -49.03
CA VAL A 198 7.94 3.80 -50.23
C VAL A 198 8.94 2.68 -50.54
N VAL A 199 10.23 3.00 -50.58
CA VAL A 199 11.31 2.03 -50.82
C VAL A 199 12.65 2.60 -50.35
N ARG A 200 13.50 1.75 -49.77
CA ARG A 200 14.92 2.05 -49.54
C ARG A 200 15.77 1.33 -50.57
N PHE A 201 16.79 2.00 -51.09
CA PHE A 201 17.76 1.40 -52.00
C PHE A 201 19.14 1.31 -51.33
N ALA A 202 19.83 0.20 -51.60
CA ALA A 202 21.25 0.08 -51.30
C ALA A 202 22.01 1.20 -52.01
N GLY A 203 23.08 1.69 -51.37
CA GLY A 203 23.81 2.85 -51.86
C GLY A 203 24.34 2.70 -53.27
N ILE A 204 24.12 3.74 -54.08
CA ILE A 204 24.74 3.87 -55.40
C ILE A 204 26.12 4.49 -55.23
N THR A 205 27.15 3.84 -55.78
CA THR A 205 28.49 4.43 -55.88
C THR A 205 28.50 5.46 -57.01
N LEU A 206 28.57 6.74 -56.65
CA LEU A 206 28.71 7.86 -57.56
C LEU A 206 30.19 8.15 -57.79
N ASP A 207 30.65 8.04 -59.04
CA ASP A 207 32.03 8.35 -59.41
C ASP A 207 32.20 9.85 -59.67
N GLY A 208 33.33 10.43 -59.23
CA GLY A 208 33.69 11.79 -59.58
C GLY A 208 33.91 11.92 -61.09
N GLY A 209 33.50 13.03 -61.70
CA GLY A 209 33.56 13.21 -63.16
C GLY A 209 32.32 12.77 -63.93
N ARG A 210 31.28 12.25 -63.25
CA ARG A 210 30.08 11.72 -63.91
C ARG A 210 28.81 12.43 -63.47
N ASN A 211 27.85 12.50 -64.38
CA ASN A 211 26.50 12.99 -64.14
C ASN A 211 25.54 11.80 -64.20
N TYR A 212 24.54 11.78 -63.33
CA TYR A 212 23.62 10.67 -63.18
C TYR A 212 22.16 11.15 -63.19
N THR A 213 21.32 10.47 -63.96
CA THR A 213 19.86 10.56 -63.82
C THR A 213 19.34 9.27 -63.20
N ILE A 214 18.78 9.36 -61.99
CA ILE A 214 18.16 8.24 -61.28
C ILE A 214 16.69 8.20 -61.65
N PHE A 215 16.24 7.14 -62.32
CA PHE A 215 14.84 6.91 -62.63
C PHE A 215 14.21 5.97 -61.61
N ALA A 216 13.17 6.40 -60.90
CA ALA A 216 12.27 5.51 -60.17
C ALA A 216 11.13 5.07 -61.09
N LYS A 217 11.00 3.78 -61.35
CA LYS A 217 10.14 3.19 -62.39
C LYS A 217 9.45 1.92 -61.87
N GLY A 218 8.46 1.44 -62.60
CA GLY A 218 7.67 0.26 -62.17
C GLY A 218 6.46 0.66 -61.34
N LEU A 219 5.77 -0.33 -60.79
CA LEU A 219 4.52 -0.14 -60.05
C LEU A 219 4.73 -0.21 -58.54
N ALA A 220 4.27 0.81 -57.83
CA ALA A 220 4.18 0.81 -56.37
C ALA A 220 3.17 -0.22 -55.86
N ASN A 221 2.08 -0.44 -56.62
CA ASN A 221 1.04 -1.42 -56.32
C ASN A 221 0.90 -2.42 -57.50
N PRO A 222 1.88 -3.34 -57.66
CA PRO A 222 2.02 -4.13 -58.89
C PRO A 222 0.95 -5.21 -59.09
N GLY A 223 0.26 -5.66 -58.04
CA GLY A 223 -0.64 -6.81 -58.12
C GLY A 223 0.10 -8.06 -58.63
N SER A 224 -0.32 -8.58 -59.79
CA SER A 224 0.34 -9.71 -60.48
C SER A 224 1.42 -9.29 -61.50
N ASN A 225 1.62 -8.00 -61.75
CA ASN A 225 2.64 -7.51 -62.68
C ASN A 225 4.05 -7.68 -62.07
N PRO A 226 5.02 -8.30 -62.77
CA PRO A 226 6.38 -8.50 -62.24
C PRO A 226 7.21 -7.22 -62.12
N ASN A 227 6.80 -6.12 -62.76
CA ASN A 227 7.54 -4.87 -62.83
C ASN A 227 7.24 -3.95 -61.64
N THR A 228 7.68 -4.38 -60.46
CA THR A 228 7.55 -3.63 -59.20
C THR A 228 8.41 -2.36 -59.18
N LEU A 229 8.08 -1.44 -58.27
CA LEU A 229 8.82 -0.19 -58.08
C LEU A 229 10.30 -0.49 -57.83
N SER A 230 11.15 0.08 -58.67
CA SER A 230 12.60 -0.10 -58.69
C SER A 230 13.27 1.17 -59.20
N ALA A 231 14.59 1.26 -59.08
CA ALA A 231 15.34 2.38 -59.64
C ALA A 231 16.61 1.93 -60.37
N TYR A 232 17.02 2.71 -61.37
CA TYR A 232 18.37 2.65 -61.91
C TYR A 232 18.91 4.06 -62.09
N ALA A 233 20.23 4.19 -62.10
CA ALA A 233 20.91 5.42 -62.49
C ALA A 233 21.51 5.27 -63.89
N LEU A 234 21.24 6.22 -64.77
CA LEU A 234 21.91 6.33 -66.07
C LEU A 234 23.06 7.30 -65.96
N VAL A 235 24.19 6.97 -66.60
CA VAL A 235 25.32 7.88 -66.73
C VAL A 235 25.08 8.83 -67.90
N ASP A 236 25.03 10.12 -67.60
CA ASP A 236 24.88 11.20 -68.58
C ASP A 236 26.27 11.71 -68.97
N ALA A 237 26.94 10.99 -69.89
CA ALA A 237 28.24 11.41 -70.40
C ALA A 237 28.44 11.05 -71.88
N PRO A 238 29.30 11.78 -72.61
CA PRO A 238 29.72 11.39 -73.95
C PRO A 238 30.43 10.04 -73.94
N GLY A 239 30.06 9.14 -74.87
CA GLY A 239 30.66 7.80 -74.97
C GLY A 239 30.29 6.83 -73.83
N ALA A 240 29.39 7.21 -72.92
CA ALA A 240 28.94 6.34 -71.82
C ALA A 240 28.09 5.13 -72.28
N GLY A 241 27.72 5.05 -73.56
CA GLY A 241 26.87 3.98 -74.08
C GLY A 241 25.57 3.84 -73.28
N ASN A 242 25.11 2.59 -73.10
CA ASN A 242 23.95 2.25 -72.28
C ASN A 242 24.33 1.88 -70.84
N LEU A 243 25.27 2.61 -70.21
CA LEU A 243 25.69 2.33 -68.84
C LEU A 243 24.59 2.73 -67.84
N SER A 244 23.91 1.72 -67.31
CA SER A 244 22.95 1.83 -66.21
C SER A 244 23.43 1.07 -64.96
N VAL A 245 23.25 1.66 -63.79
CA VAL A 245 23.45 1.00 -62.49
C VAL A 245 22.09 0.74 -61.86
N ASN A 246 21.71 -0.53 -61.69
CA ASN A 246 20.48 -0.88 -60.98
C ASN A 246 20.66 -0.65 -59.48
N LEU A 247 19.71 0.04 -58.87
CA LEU A 247 19.63 0.19 -57.42
C LEU A 247 18.86 -1.03 -56.88
N VAL A 248 19.43 -1.66 -55.86
CA VAL A 248 18.84 -2.86 -55.23
C VAL A 248 17.94 -2.40 -54.09
N PRO A 249 16.62 -2.69 -54.11
CA PRO A 249 15.76 -2.43 -52.96
C PRO A 249 16.25 -3.17 -51.71
N VAL A 250 16.14 -2.51 -50.56
CA VAL A 250 16.43 -3.07 -49.23
C VAL A 250 15.10 -3.18 -48.50
N ASN A 251 14.71 -4.40 -48.12
CA ASN A 251 13.57 -4.59 -47.24
C ASN A 251 13.93 -4.06 -45.86
N VAL A 252 13.05 -3.21 -45.34
CA VAL A 252 13.15 -2.69 -43.99
C VAL A 252 11.84 -3.02 -43.31
N ASP A 253 11.92 -3.82 -42.26
CA ASP A 253 10.75 -4.17 -41.46
C ASP A 253 10.67 -3.16 -40.31
N PHE A 254 9.47 -2.72 -39.97
CA PHE A 254 9.23 -1.76 -38.89
C PHE A 254 8.68 -2.45 -37.64
N SER A 255 8.79 -1.76 -36.51
CA SER A 255 8.22 -2.06 -35.21
C SER A 255 7.60 -0.78 -34.65
N ARG A 256 6.78 -0.90 -33.61
CA ARG A 256 6.30 0.26 -32.86
C ARG A 256 6.91 0.30 -31.47
N LEU A 257 7.36 1.47 -31.07
CA LEU A 257 7.97 1.70 -29.77
C LEU A 257 7.33 2.93 -29.13
N ARG A 258 6.86 2.80 -27.90
CA ARG A 258 6.56 3.94 -27.03
C ARG A 258 7.52 3.97 -25.86
N VAL A 259 7.69 5.14 -25.25
CA VAL A 259 8.56 5.32 -24.09
C VAL A 259 7.77 5.86 -22.91
N GLY A 260 8.16 5.48 -21.69
CA GLY A 260 7.52 5.94 -20.46
C GLY A 260 8.53 6.33 -19.38
N HIS A 261 8.20 7.34 -18.58
CA HIS A 261 9.05 7.82 -17.49
C HIS A 261 8.44 7.47 -16.12
N LEU A 262 8.97 6.43 -15.46
CA LEU A 262 8.51 5.94 -14.15
C LEU A 262 9.59 5.96 -13.05
N SER A 263 10.62 6.80 -13.20
CA SER A 263 11.63 7.00 -12.15
C SER A 263 11.16 8.11 -11.20
N PRO A 264 10.90 7.81 -9.92
CA PRO A 264 10.23 8.77 -9.04
C PRO A 264 11.13 9.91 -8.55
N ASP A 265 12.45 9.78 -8.65
CA ASP A 265 13.40 10.82 -8.22
C ASP A 265 14.06 11.57 -9.38
N ALA A 266 13.74 11.22 -10.63
CA ALA A 266 14.25 11.93 -11.80
C ALA A 266 13.41 13.20 -12.07
N PRO A 267 14.04 14.29 -12.55
CA PRO A 267 13.32 15.44 -13.09
C PRO A 267 12.64 15.08 -14.43
N ALA A 268 11.92 16.03 -15.02
CA ALA A 268 11.43 15.88 -16.40
C ALA A 268 12.57 15.57 -17.37
N VAL A 269 12.29 14.77 -18.41
CA VAL A 269 13.30 14.21 -19.32
C VAL A 269 13.01 14.47 -20.79
N ASP A 270 14.08 14.56 -21.58
CA ASP A 270 14.05 14.49 -23.03
C ASP A 270 14.43 13.06 -23.46
N VAL A 271 13.69 12.50 -24.43
CA VAL A 271 13.91 11.13 -24.92
C VAL A 271 14.33 11.16 -26.38
N TYR A 272 15.35 10.36 -26.69
CA TYR A 272 15.91 10.21 -28.01
C TYR A 272 15.87 8.76 -28.45
N VAL A 273 15.51 8.53 -29.72
CA VAL A 273 15.64 7.23 -30.40
C VAL A 273 16.62 7.41 -31.55
N ASP A 274 17.69 6.62 -31.57
CA ASP A 274 18.77 6.71 -32.55
C ASP A 274 19.33 8.15 -32.71
N ASN A 275 19.44 8.87 -31.59
CA ASN A 275 19.85 10.28 -31.45
C ASN A 275 18.84 11.34 -31.95
N ALA A 276 17.69 10.95 -32.50
CA ALA A 276 16.61 11.88 -32.83
C ALA A 276 15.79 12.18 -31.56
N LEU A 277 15.56 13.45 -31.24
CA LEU A 277 14.68 13.86 -30.13
C LEU A 277 13.25 13.48 -30.49
N VAL A 278 12.64 12.58 -29.71
CA VAL A 278 11.27 12.09 -29.94
C VAL A 278 10.27 12.64 -28.93
N LEU A 279 10.72 12.90 -27.70
CA LEU A 279 9.92 13.56 -26.68
C LEU A 279 10.75 14.63 -25.97
N GLN A 280 10.10 15.72 -25.60
CA GLN A 280 10.71 16.84 -24.90
C GLN A 280 9.97 17.16 -23.61
N ASP A 281 10.71 17.45 -22.53
CA ASP A 281 10.21 17.91 -21.23
C ASP A 281 9.12 17.00 -20.62
N VAL A 282 9.35 15.69 -20.64
CA VAL A 282 8.40 14.65 -20.22
C VAL A 282 8.39 14.51 -18.70
N PRO A 283 7.25 14.73 -18.00
CA PRO A 283 7.18 14.58 -16.55
C PRO A 283 7.09 13.12 -16.10
N PHE A 284 7.30 12.87 -14.81
CA PHE A 284 7.06 11.57 -14.17
C PHE A 284 5.62 11.08 -14.42
N ARG A 285 5.47 9.78 -14.69
CA ARG A 285 4.22 9.07 -15.06
C ARG A 285 3.68 9.34 -16.47
N ALA A 286 4.42 10.05 -17.31
CA ALA A 286 4.04 10.24 -18.71
C ALA A 286 4.55 9.13 -19.63
N PHE A 287 3.78 8.88 -20.69
CA PHE A 287 4.08 7.96 -21.79
C PHE A 287 3.93 8.68 -23.12
N SER A 288 4.68 8.26 -24.14
CA SER A 288 4.41 8.66 -25.54
C SER A 288 3.33 7.81 -26.17
N ASP A 289 2.82 8.30 -27.30
CA ASP A 289 2.22 7.44 -28.32
C ASP A 289 3.26 6.49 -28.94
N TYR A 290 2.78 5.52 -29.70
CA TYR A 290 3.63 4.59 -30.43
C TYR A 290 4.31 5.29 -31.62
N LEU A 291 5.64 5.28 -31.61
CA LEU A 291 6.48 5.71 -32.72
C LEU A 291 6.83 4.52 -33.61
N ALA A 292 6.66 4.66 -34.92
CA ALA A 292 7.18 3.70 -35.89
C ALA A 292 8.71 3.80 -35.96
N VAL A 293 9.40 2.70 -35.69
CA VAL A 293 10.85 2.58 -35.74
C VAL A 293 11.23 1.38 -36.59
N GLU A 294 12.37 1.42 -37.26
CA GLU A 294 12.86 0.24 -37.96
C GLU A 294 13.07 -0.93 -36.97
N SER A 295 12.90 -2.17 -37.39
CA SER A 295 13.21 -3.34 -36.57
C SER A 295 14.72 -3.54 -36.41
N GLY A 296 15.16 -4.19 -35.34
CA GLY A 296 16.56 -4.38 -34.98
C GLY A 296 16.95 -3.61 -33.72
N THR A 297 18.25 -3.33 -33.56
CA THR A 297 18.77 -2.62 -32.40
C THR A 297 18.58 -1.11 -32.55
N ARG A 298 17.87 -0.50 -31.60
CA ARG A 298 17.62 0.93 -31.43
C ARG A 298 18.34 1.46 -30.21
N ASN A 299 19.01 2.59 -30.34
CA ASN A 299 19.57 3.28 -29.19
C ASN A 299 18.49 4.17 -28.56
N ILE A 300 18.23 3.93 -27.27
CA ILE A 300 17.34 4.75 -26.45
C ILE A 300 18.21 5.55 -25.50
N ARG A 301 18.15 6.87 -25.65
CA ARG A 301 18.88 7.81 -24.81
C ARG A 301 17.90 8.73 -24.11
N VAL A 302 18.09 8.91 -22.80
CA VAL A 302 17.26 9.78 -21.97
C VAL A 302 18.17 10.76 -21.26
N THR A 303 17.83 12.04 -21.31
CA THR A 303 18.53 13.11 -20.58
C THR A 303 17.54 13.87 -19.72
N PRO A 304 17.95 14.46 -18.58
CA PRO A 304 17.14 15.49 -17.93
C PRO A 304 16.83 16.61 -18.94
N ALA A 305 15.64 17.21 -18.83
CA ALA A 305 15.22 18.28 -19.73
C ALA A 305 16.25 19.42 -19.71
N ASN A 306 16.62 19.91 -20.90
CA ASN A 306 17.65 20.96 -21.08
C ASN A 306 19.08 20.55 -20.64
N SER A 307 19.36 19.25 -20.50
CA SER A 307 20.68 18.70 -20.22
C SER A 307 21.25 17.93 -21.42
N THR A 308 22.58 17.88 -21.53
CA THR A 308 23.27 17.05 -22.52
C THR A 308 23.81 15.74 -21.93
N THR A 309 23.63 15.50 -20.63
CA THR A 309 24.14 14.32 -19.94
C THR A 309 23.10 13.22 -19.91
N ASP A 310 23.48 12.04 -20.40
CA ASP A 310 22.65 10.85 -20.46
C ASP A 310 22.44 10.28 -19.05
N VAL A 311 21.19 10.10 -18.66
CA VAL A 311 20.82 9.28 -17.49
C VAL A 311 20.47 7.86 -17.90
N ILE A 312 20.09 7.65 -19.17
CA ILE A 312 20.00 6.35 -19.83
C ILE A 312 20.66 6.46 -21.20
N ASN A 313 21.49 5.48 -21.55
CA ASN A 313 21.96 5.27 -22.92
C ASN A 313 22.06 3.75 -23.14
N ALA A 314 21.02 3.19 -23.74
CA ALA A 314 20.83 1.74 -23.83
C ALA A 314 20.45 1.33 -25.26
N ASN A 315 20.94 0.18 -25.68
CA ASN A 315 20.55 -0.44 -26.94
C ASN A 315 19.41 -1.45 -26.68
N VAL A 316 18.26 -1.23 -27.29
CA VAL A 316 17.07 -2.06 -27.22
C VAL A 316 16.86 -2.77 -28.55
N THR A 317 16.65 -4.07 -28.55
CA THR A 317 16.35 -4.81 -29.78
C THR A 317 14.84 -4.99 -29.91
N VAL A 318 14.28 -4.49 -31.00
CA VAL A 318 12.85 -4.62 -31.35
C VAL A 318 12.68 -5.51 -32.58
N ALA A 319 11.76 -6.47 -32.53
CA ALA A 319 11.48 -7.33 -33.69
C ALA A 319 10.45 -6.69 -34.63
N ALA A 320 10.51 -7.07 -35.90
CA ALA A 320 9.53 -6.67 -36.91
C ALA A 320 8.10 -7.00 -36.47
N ASP A 321 7.16 -6.11 -36.82
CA ASP A 321 5.72 -6.26 -36.63
C ASP A 321 5.26 -6.43 -35.17
N LEU A 322 6.12 -6.14 -34.20
CA LEU A 322 5.79 -6.12 -32.77
C LEU A 322 5.73 -4.70 -32.21
N ASN A 323 5.02 -4.55 -31.09
CA ASN A 323 4.85 -3.30 -30.36
C ASN A 323 5.57 -3.39 -29.01
N TYR A 324 6.22 -2.31 -28.59
CA TYR A 324 7.02 -2.29 -27.38
C TYR A 324 6.80 -1.04 -26.53
N SER A 325 6.81 -1.23 -25.21
CA SER A 325 6.93 -0.16 -24.20
C SER A 325 8.34 -0.19 -23.63
N VAL A 326 9.09 0.91 -23.77
CA VAL A 326 10.39 1.10 -23.14
C VAL A 326 10.25 2.07 -21.98
N VAL A 327 10.31 1.56 -20.76
CA VAL A 327 9.97 2.31 -19.55
C VAL A 327 11.21 2.53 -18.68
N ALA A 328 11.52 3.79 -18.40
CA ALA A 328 12.57 4.17 -17.48
C ALA A 328 12.11 3.91 -16.04
N MET A 329 12.71 2.95 -15.34
CA MET A 329 12.40 2.60 -13.95
C MET A 329 13.67 2.42 -13.12
N GLY A 330 13.55 2.66 -11.82
CA GLY A 330 14.66 2.73 -10.89
C GLY A 330 14.85 4.15 -10.38
N LEU A 331 15.93 4.38 -9.62
CA LEU A 331 16.27 5.67 -9.05
C LEU A 331 17.53 6.22 -9.70
N VAL A 332 17.54 7.54 -9.94
CA VAL A 332 18.73 8.27 -10.35
C VAL A 332 19.73 8.34 -9.20
N GLY A 333 19.24 8.61 -7.98
CA GLY A 333 20.05 8.87 -6.80
C GLY A 333 20.88 7.68 -6.32
N ASP A 334 20.46 6.44 -6.63
CA ASP A 334 21.19 5.21 -6.27
C ASP A 334 21.83 4.50 -7.48
N GLY A 335 21.62 5.01 -8.69
CA GLY A 335 22.17 4.46 -9.93
C GLY A 335 21.46 3.19 -10.44
N THR A 336 20.25 2.88 -9.98
CA THR A 336 19.45 1.71 -10.43
C THR A 336 18.60 1.99 -11.67
N LEU A 337 18.56 3.24 -12.16
CA LEU A 337 17.77 3.63 -13.32
C LEU A 337 18.14 2.82 -14.58
N THR A 338 17.15 2.16 -15.17
CA THR A 338 17.30 1.32 -16.38
C THR A 338 16.12 1.50 -17.34
N ALA A 339 16.37 1.23 -18.63
CA ALA A 339 15.31 1.13 -19.65
C ALA A 339 14.78 -0.31 -19.69
N ASN A 340 13.57 -0.52 -19.18
CA ASN A 340 12.91 -1.82 -19.14
C ASN A 340 12.02 -1.96 -20.37
N VAL A 341 12.07 -3.11 -21.03
CA VAL A 341 11.42 -3.30 -22.34
C VAL A 341 10.33 -4.36 -22.20
N TYR A 342 9.11 -3.99 -22.54
CA TYR A 342 7.94 -4.87 -22.54
C TYR A 342 7.38 -4.97 -23.95
N THR A 343 6.99 -6.18 -24.35
CA THR A 343 6.17 -6.39 -25.55
C THR A 343 4.72 -6.08 -25.22
N ASP A 344 4.06 -5.33 -26.09
CA ASP A 344 2.65 -4.94 -25.91
C ASP A 344 1.75 -5.71 -26.87
N ASP A 345 0.61 -6.16 -26.35
CA ASP A 345 -0.47 -6.74 -27.15
C ASP A 345 -1.49 -5.65 -27.45
N LEU A 346 -1.49 -5.15 -28.69
CA LEU A 346 -2.45 -4.15 -29.17
C LEU A 346 -3.70 -4.80 -29.81
N ILE A 347 -3.84 -6.13 -29.70
CA ILE A 347 -4.99 -6.82 -30.28
C ILE A 347 -6.20 -6.60 -29.36
N GLU A 348 -7.19 -5.89 -29.85
CA GLU A 348 -8.47 -5.68 -29.17
C GLU A 348 -9.24 -7.01 -29.01
N GLY A 349 -9.89 -7.16 -27.86
CA GLY A 349 -10.69 -8.34 -27.50
C GLY A 349 -12.18 -8.03 -27.33
N ALA A 350 -12.96 -9.03 -26.92
CA ALA A 350 -14.37 -8.80 -26.54
C ALA A 350 -14.53 -8.25 -25.11
N GLN A 351 -13.55 -8.52 -24.25
CA GLN A 351 -13.48 -8.09 -22.85
C GLN A 351 -12.33 -7.08 -22.67
N ALA A 352 -12.25 -6.44 -21.50
CA ALA A 352 -11.06 -5.69 -21.13
C ALA A 352 -9.90 -6.67 -20.94
N LYS A 353 -8.68 -6.27 -21.28
CA LYS A 353 -7.47 -7.01 -20.90
C LYS A 353 -6.64 -6.17 -19.93
N VAL A 354 -6.13 -6.79 -18.86
CA VAL A 354 -5.32 -6.08 -17.85
C VAL A 354 -4.02 -6.82 -17.62
N ARG A 355 -2.92 -6.08 -17.59
CA ARG A 355 -1.59 -6.53 -17.15
C ARG A 355 -1.12 -5.63 -16.02
N PHE A 356 -0.41 -6.20 -15.05
CA PHE A 356 0.24 -5.42 -14.00
C PHE A 356 1.77 -5.47 -14.13
N ILE A 357 2.43 -4.33 -13.93
CA ILE A 357 3.89 -4.18 -13.91
C ILE A 357 4.27 -3.47 -12.61
N HIS A 358 5.18 -4.08 -11.85
CA HIS A 358 5.63 -3.48 -10.59
C HIS A 358 6.79 -2.51 -10.83
N GLY A 359 6.52 -1.20 -10.88
CA GLY A 359 7.53 -0.16 -11.16
C GLY A 359 8.04 0.62 -9.94
N SER A 360 7.69 0.22 -8.71
CA SER A 360 8.17 0.88 -7.48
C SER A 360 9.51 0.28 -7.04
N PRO A 361 10.64 1.03 -7.08
CA PRO A 361 11.97 0.46 -6.89
C PRO A 361 12.31 0.08 -5.44
N ASN A 362 11.63 0.64 -4.45
CA ASN A 362 11.87 0.35 -3.02
C ASN A 362 10.80 -0.55 -2.38
N SER A 363 9.84 -1.05 -3.15
CA SER A 363 8.79 -1.93 -2.64
C SER A 363 9.21 -3.40 -2.75
N PRO A 364 8.85 -4.26 -1.78
CA PRO A 364 8.89 -5.70 -1.97
C PRO A 364 8.01 -6.15 -3.15
N ALA A 365 8.17 -7.40 -3.59
CA ALA A 365 7.22 -7.99 -4.53
C ALA A 365 5.79 -7.91 -3.99
N VAL A 366 4.81 -7.75 -4.88
CA VAL A 366 3.41 -7.53 -4.52
C VAL A 366 2.46 -8.56 -5.13
N ASP A 367 1.35 -8.80 -4.43
CA ASP A 367 0.14 -9.42 -4.98
C ASP A 367 -0.90 -8.33 -5.25
N VAL A 368 -1.55 -8.36 -6.41
CA VAL A 368 -2.71 -7.52 -6.71
C VAL A 368 -3.97 -8.40 -6.62
N ARG A 369 -4.88 -8.00 -5.75
CA ARG A 369 -6.08 -8.74 -5.38
C ARG A 369 -7.31 -7.95 -5.74
N LEU A 370 -8.37 -8.64 -6.16
CA LEU A 370 -9.70 -8.04 -6.13
C LEU A 370 -10.16 -7.97 -4.67
N ARG A 371 -10.67 -6.82 -4.22
CA ARG A 371 -11.05 -6.61 -2.81
C ARG A 371 -12.08 -7.62 -2.29
N GLU A 372 -13.01 -8.04 -3.15
CA GLU A 372 -14.01 -9.09 -2.87
C GLU A 372 -13.66 -10.44 -3.53
N GLY A 373 -12.38 -10.68 -3.85
CA GLY A 373 -11.97 -11.84 -4.64
C GLY A 373 -10.57 -12.36 -4.36
N GLY A 374 -10.04 -13.11 -5.34
CA GLY A 374 -8.71 -13.73 -5.24
C GLY A 374 -7.58 -12.82 -5.71
N ILE A 375 -6.37 -13.36 -5.66
CA ILE A 375 -5.20 -12.76 -6.31
C ILE A 375 -5.41 -12.83 -7.83
N LEU A 376 -5.27 -11.68 -8.50
CA LEU A 376 -5.26 -11.57 -9.96
C LEU A 376 -3.83 -11.67 -10.50
N PHE A 377 -2.90 -10.97 -9.85
CA PHE A 377 -1.48 -10.97 -10.20
C PHE A 377 -0.67 -11.29 -8.95
N GLY A 378 -0.04 -12.45 -8.89
CA GLY A 378 0.70 -12.91 -7.71
C GLY A 378 2.20 -12.74 -7.84
N ASN A 379 2.86 -12.39 -6.73
CA ASN A 379 4.32 -12.34 -6.57
C ASN A 379 5.05 -11.55 -7.67
N THR A 380 4.51 -10.37 -8.03
CA THR A 380 5.10 -9.52 -9.06
C THR A 380 6.20 -8.67 -8.43
N SER A 381 7.46 -8.97 -8.76
CA SER A 381 8.62 -8.22 -8.28
C SER A 381 8.92 -7.00 -9.16
N PHE A 382 9.73 -6.07 -8.64
CA PHE A 382 10.14 -4.86 -9.36
C PHE A 382 10.67 -5.16 -10.76
N GLY A 383 10.21 -4.39 -11.76
CA GLY A 383 10.57 -4.52 -13.17
C GLY A 383 9.89 -5.69 -13.91
N ASN A 384 9.21 -6.60 -13.21
CA ASN A 384 8.53 -7.71 -13.86
C ASN A 384 7.09 -7.35 -14.25
N ALA A 385 6.71 -7.86 -15.41
CA ALA A 385 5.34 -7.83 -15.91
C ALA A 385 4.64 -9.15 -15.58
N ALA A 386 3.44 -9.06 -15.01
CA ALA A 386 2.53 -10.19 -14.91
C ALA A 386 1.94 -10.53 -16.30
N ASN A 387 1.33 -11.71 -16.42
CA ASN A 387 0.62 -12.08 -17.64
C ASN A 387 -0.64 -11.21 -17.83
N LEU A 388 -0.99 -10.96 -19.07
CA LEU A 388 -2.24 -10.30 -19.45
C LEU A 388 -3.43 -11.23 -19.13
N ILE A 389 -4.47 -10.70 -18.48
CA ILE A 389 -5.71 -11.43 -18.15
C ILE A 389 -6.93 -10.72 -18.74
N GLU A 390 -7.94 -11.48 -19.13
CA GLU A 390 -9.24 -10.92 -19.52
C GLU A 390 -10.11 -10.66 -18.29
N VAL A 391 -10.69 -9.46 -18.22
CA VAL A 391 -11.58 -9.03 -17.15
C VAL A 391 -12.86 -8.49 -17.77
N PRO A 392 -14.05 -8.85 -17.26
CA PRO A 392 -15.29 -8.23 -17.71
C PRO A 392 -15.24 -6.71 -17.55
N ALA A 393 -15.97 -5.98 -18.40
CA ALA A 393 -16.12 -4.55 -18.20
C ALA A 393 -16.89 -4.25 -16.90
N GLY A 394 -16.44 -3.24 -16.17
CA GLY A 394 -16.97 -2.87 -14.86
C GLY A 394 -16.07 -1.91 -14.12
N THR A 395 -16.48 -1.55 -12.90
CA THR A 395 -15.67 -0.77 -11.96
C THR A 395 -15.19 -1.70 -10.87
N TYR A 396 -13.89 -1.67 -10.58
CA TYR A 396 -13.23 -2.61 -9.68
C TYR A 396 -12.38 -1.88 -8.64
N ASP A 397 -12.36 -2.45 -7.44
CA ASP A 397 -11.46 -2.07 -6.36
C ASP A 397 -10.37 -3.14 -6.19
N PHE A 398 -9.12 -2.70 -6.15
CA PHE A 398 -7.97 -3.57 -5.97
C PHE A 398 -7.21 -3.25 -4.68
N ASP A 399 -6.72 -4.33 -4.08
CA ASP A 399 -5.86 -4.29 -2.92
C ASP A 399 -4.49 -4.81 -3.35
N VAL A 400 -3.44 -4.00 -3.15
CA VAL A 400 -2.05 -4.40 -3.43
C VAL A 400 -1.40 -4.75 -2.10
N THR A 401 -1.07 -6.03 -1.91
CA THR A 401 -0.43 -6.53 -0.69
C THR A 401 1.03 -6.90 -0.95
N VAL A 402 1.87 -6.89 0.08
CA VAL A 402 3.19 -7.52 0.02
C VAL A 402 3.02 -9.00 -0.29
N ALA A 403 3.77 -9.51 -1.27
CA ALA A 403 3.58 -10.83 -1.84
C ALA A 403 3.62 -11.93 -0.77
N ASN A 404 2.64 -12.84 -0.82
CA ASN A 404 2.47 -13.94 0.13
C ASN A 404 2.15 -13.50 1.57
N THR A 405 1.72 -12.25 1.78
CA THR A 405 1.25 -11.72 3.07
C THR A 405 -0.14 -11.09 2.91
N LEU A 406 -0.71 -10.59 4.01
CA LEU A 406 -1.90 -9.73 4.01
C LEU A 406 -1.57 -8.26 4.25
N ASP A 407 -0.28 -7.91 4.32
CA ASP A 407 0.17 -6.55 4.59
C ASP A 407 -0.13 -5.68 3.37
N LEU A 408 -1.04 -4.72 3.51
CA LEU A 408 -1.42 -3.82 2.44
C LEU A 408 -0.33 -2.78 2.20
N ALA A 409 -0.01 -2.59 0.92
CA ALA A 409 0.94 -1.58 0.44
C ALA A 409 0.21 -0.42 -0.25
N LEU A 410 -0.86 -0.69 -1.00
CA LEU A 410 -1.61 0.30 -1.75
C LEU A 410 -3.07 -0.14 -1.92
N LEU A 411 -4.00 0.80 -1.79
CA LEU A 411 -5.40 0.63 -2.17
C LEU A 411 -5.62 1.34 -3.51
N ILE A 412 -6.34 0.71 -4.43
CA ILE A 412 -6.72 1.29 -5.72
C ILE A 412 -8.23 1.17 -5.86
N ASP A 413 -8.91 2.31 -5.89
CA ASP A 413 -10.37 2.37 -5.86
C ASP A 413 -10.94 2.79 -7.21
N ASN A 414 -12.18 2.35 -7.48
CA ASN A 414 -13.00 2.81 -8.59
C ASN A 414 -12.39 2.65 -10.00
N VAL A 415 -11.60 1.61 -10.25
CA VAL A 415 -10.92 1.43 -11.55
C VAL A 415 -11.93 1.06 -12.65
N PRO A 416 -12.16 1.90 -13.66
CA PRO A 416 -13.09 1.59 -14.74
C PRO A 416 -12.38 0.78 -15.84
N LEU A 417 -12.92 -0.40 -16.16
CA LEU A 417 -12.44 -1.24 -17.25
C LEU A 417 -13.51 -1.33 -18.34
N ALA A 418 -13.16 -0.91 -19.57
CA ALA A 418 -14.05 -0.94 -20.73
C ALA A 418 -13.81 -2.17 -21.63
N ASN A 419 -14.87 -2.65 -22.28
CA ASN A 419 -14.75 -3.78 -23.23
C ASN A 419 -13.83 -3.42 -24.40
N GLY A 420 -12.97 -4.36 -24.78
CA GLY A 420 -12.07 -4.22 -25.92
C GLY A 420 -10.83 -3.37 -25.66
N VAL A 421 -10.72 -2.76 -24.48
CA VAL A 421 -9.56 -1.94 -24.11
C VAL A 421 -8.52 -2.79 -23.37
N ASN A 422 -7.26 -2.66 -23.78
CA ASN A 422 -6.12 -3.29 -23.14
C ASN A 422 -5.45 -2.26 -22.21
N TYR A 423 -5.27 -2.62 -20.94
CA TYR A 423 -4.68 -1.78 -19.91
C TYR A 423 -3.40 -2.40 -19.37
N THR A 424 -2.30 -1.64 -19.40
CA THR A 424 -1.10 -1.95 -18.63
C THR A 424 -1.06 -1.06 -17.38
N VAL A 425 -1.29 -1.66 -16.22
CA VAL A 425 -1.24 -1.01 -14.91
C VAL A 425 0.18 -1.04 -14.37
N PHE A 426 0.73 0.12 -14.04
CA PHE A 426 2.03 0.25 -13.40
C PHE A 426 1.85 0.66 -11.93
N ALA A 427 2.46 -0.06 -11.00
CA ALA A 427 2.77 0.51 -9.70
C ALA A 427 3.92 1.52 -9.84
N THR A 428 3.77 2.71 -9.30
CA THR A 428 4.72 3.83 -9.46
C THR A 428 4.97 4.52 -8.12
N GLY A 429 6.04 5.31 -8.02
CA GLY A 429 6.37 6.01 -6.77
C GLY A 429 7.16 5.13 -5.81
N LEU A 430 7.16 5.49 -4.53
CA LEU A 430 7.97 4.86 -3.49
C LEU A 430 7.12 4.51 -2.27
N LEU A 431 7.23 3.27 -1.80
CA LEU A 431 6.59 2.80 -0.57
C LEU A 431 7.10 3.61 0.62
N GLY A 432 6.19 4.24 1.37
CA GLY A 432 6.50 5.06 2.55
C GLY A 432 7.09 6.44 2.25
N SER A 433 7.02 6.93 1.01
CA SER A 433 7.48 8.29 0.66
C SER A 433 6.35 9.31 0.71
N GLU A 434 6.57 10.45 1.39
CA GLU A 434 5.63 11.58 1.39
C GLU A 434 5.69 12.44 0.12
N SER A 435 6.87 12.52 -0.52
CA SER A 435 7.05 13.38 -1.72
C SER A 435 6.57 12.72 -2.99
N THR A 436 6.75 11.40 -3.10
CA THR A 436 6.41 10.59 -4.27
C THR A 436 5.85 9.25 -3.78
N PRO A 437 4.66 9.26 -3.14
CA PRO A 437 4.08 8.07 -2.56
C PRO A 437 3.83 6.98 -3.60
N LEU A 438 3.88 5.73 -3.14
CA LEU A 438 3.43 4.58 -3.90
C LEU A 438 2.01 4.83 -4.39
N SER A 439 1.80 4.61 -5.68
CA SER A 439 0.56 4.84 -6.40
C SER A 439 0.50 3.90 -7.61
N ALA A 440 -0.53 4.02 -8.43
CA ALA A 440 -0.69 3.27 -9.65
C ALA A 440 -1.26 4.14 -10.77
N ILE A 441 -0.89 3.82 -12.00
CA ILE A 441 -1.48 4.38 -13.21
C ILE A 441 -1.86 3.24 -14.14
N ALA A 442 -2.89 3.42 -14.95
CA ALA A 442 -3.17 2.53 -16.07
C ALA A 442 -2.83 3.24 -17.38
N VAL A 443 -2.08 2.58 -18.24
CA VAL A 443 -1.79 3.06 -19.59
C VAL A 443 -2.64 2.26 -20.56
N VAL A 444 -3.33 2.96 -21.46
CA VAL A 444 -4.14 2.33 -22.50
C VAL A 444 -3.21 1.83 -23.62
N ASP A 445 -3.33 0.55 -23.95
CA ASP A 445 -2.55 -0.09 -25.01
C ASP A 445 -3.36 -0.03 -26.32
N ASP A 446 -3.38 1.16 -26.94
CA ASP A 446 -4.05 1.47 -28.20
C ASP A 446 -3.05 2.04 -29.22
N ILE A 447 -3.24 1.73 -30.49
CA ILE A 447 -2.44 2.25 -31.60
C ILE A 447 -2.70 3.74 -31.87
N GLU A 448 -3.92 4.23 -31.61
CA GLU A 448 -4.32 5.62 -31.84
C GLU A 448 -4.16 6.50 -30.61
N GLN A 449 -4.18 5.91 -29.40
CA GLN A 449 -4.14 6.62 -28.10
C GLN A 449 -3.13 6.00 -27.12
N GLY A 450 -2.08 5.36 -27.61
CA GLY A 450 -1.14 4.57 -26.80
C GLY A 450 -0.37 5.32 -25.71
N GLY A 451 -0.37 6.66 -25.72
CA GLY A 451 0.15 7.50 -24.65
C GLY A 451 -0.86 7.89 -23.57
N GLU A 452 -2.14 7.48 -23.67
CA GLU A 452 -3.16 7.86 -22.70
C GLU A 452 -2.91 7.19 -21.34
N VAL A 453 -2.71 8.04 -20.32
CA VAL A 453 -2.52 7.63 -18.93
C VAL A 453 -3.79 7.93 -18.15
N VAL A 454 -4.44 6.88 -17.68
CA VAL A 454 -5.55 6.94 -16.73
C VAL A 454 -4.96 6.94 -15.32
N ALA A 455 -5.07 8.09 -14.65
CA ALA A 455 -4.73 8.18 -13.22
C ALA A 455 -5.73 7.35 -12.41
N LEU A 456 -5.24 6.49 -11.53
CA LEU A 456 -6.07 5.68 -10.65
C LEU A 456 -6.21 6.36 -9.29
N GLU A 457 -7.37 6.22 -8.66
CA GLU A 457 -7.59 6.69 -7.30
C GLU A 457 -6.85 5.76 -6.35
N THR A 458 -5.79 6.25 -5.70
CA THR A 458 -4.97 5.42 -4.82
C THR A 458 -4.78 6.04 -3.44
N SER A 459 -4.81 5.22 -2.40
CA SER A 459 -4.58 5.64 -1.02
C SER A 459 -3.64 4.67 -0.30
N SER A 460 -2.89 5.20 0.66
CA SER A 460 -2.14 4.36 1.60
C SER A 460 -3.10 3.76 2.63
N PRO A 461 -2.92 2.49 3.03
CA PRO A 461 -3.79 1.86 4.01
C PRO A 461 -3.61 2.51 5.38
N GLU A 462 -4.71 2.94 5.97
CA GLU A 462 -4.77 3.41 7.35
C GLU A 462 -5.17 2.27 8.28
N TYR A 463 -4.63 2.27 9.50
CA TYR A 463 -4.83 1.20 10.47
C TYR A 463 -5.42 1.72 11.78
N ALA A 464 -6.24 0.88 12.40
CA ALA A 464 -6.64 0.98 13.80
C ALA A 464 -5.97 -0.14 14.60
N ALA A 465 -5.73 0.07 15.89
CA ALA A 465 -5.15 -0.94 16.77
C ALA A 465 -6.22 -1.54 17.69
N ILE A 466 -6.53 -2.82 17.56
CA ILE A 466 -7.51 -3.49 18.42
C ILE A 466 -6.84 -4.49 19.35
N ARG A 467 -7.33 -4.63 20.57
CA ARG A 467 -7.05 -5.79 21.42
C ARG A 467 -8.36 -6.38 21.91
N VAL A 468 -8.34 -7.65 22.26
CA VAL A 468 -9.51 -8.34 22.83
C VAL A 468 -9.27 -8.69 24.28
N ALA A 469 -10.34 -8.67 25.07
CA ALA A 469 -10.32 -9.03 26.48
C ALA A 469 -11.44 -10.02 26.78
N HIS A 470 -11.11 -11.14 27.42
CA HIS A 470 -12.11 -12.10 27.86
C HIS A 470 -12.54 -11.81 29.30
N LEU A 471 -13.69 -11.14 29.47
CA LEU A 471 -14.19 -10.68 30.77
C LEU A 471 -15.51 -11.31 31.22
N SER A 472 -16.03 -12.31 30.50
CA SER A 472 -17.15 -13.16 30.94
C SER A 472 -16.70 -14.18 32.00
N PRO A 473 -17.24 -14.17 33.22
CA PRO A 473 -16.74 -14.99 34.33
C PRO A 473 -17.07 -16.48 34.23
N ASP A 474 -18.08 -16.85 33.44
CA ASP A 474 -18.57 -18.22 33.28
C ASP A 474 -18.24 -18.86 31.91
N ALA A 475 -17.60 -18.10 31.00
CA ALA A 475 -17.24 -18.63 29.70
C ALA A 475 -15.90 -19.39 29.78
N PRO A 476 -15.75 -20.49 29.02
CA PRO A 476 -14.46 -21.17 28.90
C PRO A 476 -13.46 -20.32 28.11
N ASN A 477 -12.19 -20.76 28.07
CA ASN A 477 -11.19 -20.15 27.21
C ASN A 477 -11.67 -20.06 25.75
N VAL A 478 -11.21 -19.02 25.05
CA VAL A 478 -11.65 -18.72 23.68
C VAL A 478 -10.51 -18.54 22.69
N ASP A 479 -10.81 -18.86 21.43
CA ASP A 479 -10.02 -18.50 20.25
C ASP A 479 -10.69 -17.30 19.56
N VAL A 480 -9.91 -16.35 19.05
CA VAL A 480 -10.43 -15.14 18.39
C VAL A 480 -9.99 -15.10 16.94
N HIS A 481 -10.97 -14.92 16.06
CA HIS A 481 -10.78 -14.81 14.64
C HIS A 481 -11.11 -13.39 14.18
N VAL A 482 -10.29 -12.84 13.30
CA VAL A 482 -10.51 -11.54 12.65
C VAL A 482 -10.54 -11.77 11.15
N ASN A 483 -11.63 -11.39 10.48
CA ASN A 483 -11.90 -11.65 9.07
C ASN A 483 -11.69 -13.14 8.69
N GLY A 484 -12.15 -14.04 9.55
CA GLY A 484 -12.04 -15.50 9.38
C GLY A 484 -10.65 -16.10 9.66
N GLN A 485 -9.64 -15.28 9.96
CA GLN A 485 -8.29 -15.76 10.34
C GLN A 485 -8.16 -15.85 11.86
N THR A 486 -7.69 -16.97 12.40
CA THR A 486 -7.37 -17.11 13.83
C THR A 486 -6.19 -16.22 14.21
N VAL A 487 -6.42 -15.21 15.05
CA VAL A 487 -5.37 -14.28 15.49
C VAL A 487 -4.90 -14.54 16.91
N LEU A 488 -5.73 -15.17 17.75
CA LEU A 488 -5.41 -15.52 19.13
C LEU A 488 -6.00 -16.88 19.47
N THR A 489 -5.29 -17.64 20.30
CA THR A 489 -5.75 -18.95 20.76
C THR A 489 -5.68 -19.08 22.27
N ASN A 490 -6.63 -19.83 22.82
CA ASN A 490 -6.70 -20.22 24.22
C ASN A 490 -6.61 -19.05 25.21
N VAL A 491 -7.32 -17.95 24.92
CA VAL A 491 -7.39 -16.77 25.79
C VAL A 491 -8.20 -17.11 27.05
N PRO A 492 -7.62 -17.07 28.26
CA PRO A 492 -8.34 -17.38 29.50
C PRO A 492 -9.19 -16.20 29.99
N PHE A 493 -10.09 -16.45 30.94
CA PHE A 493 -10.79 -15.38 31.68
C PHE A 493 -9.79 -14.40 32.30
N ARG A 494 -10.09 -13.09 32.19
CA ARG A 494 -9.21 -11.94 32.50
C ARG A 494 -7.97 -11.84 31.60
N GLY A 495 -7.91 -12.61 30.52
CA GLY A 495 -6.87 -12.55 29.51
C GLY A 495 -7.06 -11.37 28.55
N PHE A 496 -5.97 -10.65 28.30
CA PHE A 496 -5.88 -9.58 27.31
C PHE A 496 -4.89 -9.96 26.22
N SER A 497 -5.23 -9.67 24.97
CA SER A 497 -4.28 -9.79 23.87
C SER A 497 -3.33 -8.59 23.79
N SER A 498 -2.25 -8.74 23.02
CA SER A 498 -1.56 -7.57 22.47
C SER A 498 -2.49 -6.81 21.50
N TYR A 499 -2.16 -5.55 21.21
CA TYR A 499 -2.80 -4.84 20.11
C TYR A 499 -2.42 -5.47 18.77
N LEU A 500 -3.42 -5.62 17.91
CA LEU A 500 -3.36 -6.08 16.53
C LEU A 500 -3.79 -4.92 15.62
N ASN A 501 -3.09 -4.72 14.51
CA ASN A 501 -3.50 -3.74 13.52
C ASN A 501 -4.57 -4.34 12.60
N VAL A 502 -5.65 -3.59 12.40
CA VAL A 502 -6.71 -3.87 11.43
C VAL A 502 -6.91 -2.65 10.56
N LEU A 503 -7.45 -2.81 9.36
CA LEU A 503 -7.72 -1.67 8.48
C LEU A 503 -8.77 -0.74 9.11
N ALA A 504 -8.46 0.54 9.09
CA ALA A 504 -9.39 1.57 9.51
C ALA A 504 -10.51 1.76 8.49
N GLU A 505 -11.64 2.27 8.97
CA GLU A 505 -12.82 2.66 8.17
C GLU A 505 -13.43 1.53 7.32
N ARG A 506 -13.06 0.28 7.61
CA ARG A 506 -13.59 -0.91 6.94
C ARG A 506 -14.29 -1.86 7.92
N PRO A 507 -15.34 -2.58 7.46
CA PRO A 507 -15.91 -3.68 8.22
C PRO A 507 -14.84 -4.72 8.55
N THR A 508 -14.76 -5.07 9.83
CA THR A 508 -13.89 -6.09 10.38
C THR A 508 -14.75 -7.09 11.12
N ASP A 509 -14.80 -8.31 10.61
CA ASP A 509 -15.53 -9.41 11.24
C ASP A 509 -14.71 -9.97 12.40
N ILE A 510 -15.32 -10.01 13.58
CA ILE A 510 -14.74 -10.57 14.78
C ILE A 510 -15.61 -11.72 15.25
N GLU A 511 -15.02 -12.90 15.25
CA GLU A 511 -15.65 -14.12 15.73
C GLU A 511 -14.87 -14.68 16.90
N VAL A 512 -15.57 -15.07 17.95
CA VAL A 512 -14.98 -15.68 19.14
C VAL A 512 -15.56 -17.08 19.27
N PHE A 513 -14.68 -18.08 19.34
CA PHE A 513 -15.04 -19.48 19.49
C PHE A 513 -14.56 -20.00 20.84
N VAL A 514 -15.25 -20.98 21.42
CA VAL A 514 -14.68 -21.74 22.54
C VAL A 514 -13.41 -22.45 22.06
N THR A 515 -12.34 -22.47 22.85
CA THR A 515 -11.06 -23.08 22.43
C THR A 515 -11.26 -24.50 21.91
N ASN A 516 -10.63 -24.82 20.78
CA ASN A 516 -10.76 -26.10 20.05
C ASN A 516 -12.14 -26.34 19.39
N THR A 517 -12.95 -25.30 19.21
CA THR A 517 -14.17 -25.35 18.40
C THR A 517 -14.02 -24.46 17.16
N THR A 518 -14.68 -24.80 16.06
CA THR A 518 -14.57 -24.06 14.79
C THR A 518 -15.92 -23.75 14.15
N THR A 519 -17.03 -24.11 14.82
CA THR A 519 -18.39 -23.87 14.35
C THR A 519 -19.21 -23.24 15.46
N ASN A 520 -20.20 -22.42 15.10
CA ASN A 520 -21.06 -21.68 16.02
C ASN A 520 -20.27 -20.76 16.97
N PRO A 521 -19.77 -19.61 16.48
CA PRO A 521 -19.08 -18.65 17.34
C PRO A 521 -19.99 -18.20 18.50
N VAL A 522 -19.40 -18.04 19.68
CA VAL A 522 -20.09 -17.54 20.87
C VAL A 522 -20.28 -16.02 20.83
N ILE A 523 -19.44 -15.32 20.05
CA ILE A 523 -19.64 -13.92 19.65
C ILE A 523 -19.36 -13.83 18.15
N SER A 524 -20.23 -13.17 17.39
CA SER A 524 -20.01 -12.80 16.00
C SER A 524 -20.45 -11.34 15.83
N ALA A 525 -19.53 -10.48 15.44
CA ALA A 525 -19.77 -9.05 15.28
C ALA A 525 -18.94 -8.47 14.13
N THR A 526 -19.56 -7.64 13.30
CA THR A 526 -18.85 -6.83 12.29
C THR A 526 -18.69 -5.42 12.82
N LEU A 527 -17.45 -4.97 13.00
CA LEU A 527 -17.11 -3.68 13.61
C LEU A 527 -16.30 -2.82 12.64
N THR A 528 -16.36 -1.50 12.80
CA THR A 528 -15.56 -0.54 12.02
C THR A 528 -14.83 0.38 12.99
N PHE A 529 -13.56 0.65 12.71
CA PHE A 529 -12.67 1.38 13.61
C PHE A 529 -12.12 2.61 12.92
N ALA A 530 -12.06 3.74 13.63
CA ALA A 530 -11.45 4.97 13.10
C ALA A 530 -9.92 4.82 12.95
N ALA A 531 -9.36 5.49 11.94
CA ALA A 531 -7.93 5.52 11.68
C ALA A 531 -7.13 6.06 12.87
N GLU A 532 -5.93 5.49 13.07
CA GLU A 532 -4.97 5.85 14.12
C GLU A 532 -5.49 5.70 15.56
N GLN A 533 -6.70 5.18 15.76
CA GLN A 533 -7.31 4.98 17.06
C GLN A 533 -7.05 3.55 17.58
N ALA A 534 -6.98 3.42 18.90
CA ALA A 534 -6.88 2.12 19.55
C ALA A 534 -8.18 1.73 20.29
N TYR A 535 -8.45 0.43 20.35
CA TYR A 535 -9.67 -0.11 20.97
C TYR A 535 -9.43 -1.39 21.77
N THR A 536 -10.15 -1.53 22.89
CA THR A 536 -10.35 -2.78 23.61
C THR A 536 -11.73 -3.32 23.30
N ILE A 537 -11.79 -4.57 22.83
CA ILE A 537 -13.02 -5.29 22.54
C ILE A 537 -13.19 -6.33 23.64
N ALA A 538 -14.00 -6.04 24.63
CA ALA A 538 -14.17 -6.90 25.79
C ALA A 538 -15.43 -7.77 25.65
N ALA A 539 -15.27 -9.08 25.76
CA ALA A 539 -16.37 -10.02 25.88
C ALA A 539 -16.92 -9.98 27.31
N THR A 540 -18.17 -9.54 27.47
CA THR A 540 -18.85 -9.33 28.77
C THR A 540 -20.19 -10.05 28.80
N GLY A 541 -20.79 -10.18 29.99
CA GLY A 541 -22.03 -10.92 30.20
C GLY A 541 -21.77 -12.33 30.71
N LEU A 542 -22.76 -13.21 30.52
CA LEU A 542 -22.72 -14.62 30.93
C LEU A 542 -23.01 -15.54 29.75
N ALA A 543 -22.12 -16.49 29.50
CA ALA A 543 -22.27 -17.53 28.48
C ALA A 543 -23.45 -18.46 28.80
N GLY A 544 -23.61 -18.86 30.06
CA GLY A 544 -24.66 -19.79 30.50
C GLY A 544 -26.09 -19.23 30.36
N ASN A 545 -26.22 -17.90 30.39
CA ASN A 545 -27.50 -17.19 30.27
C ASN A 545 -27.73 -16.55 28.88
N GLY A 546 -26.81 -16.74 27.93
CA GLY A 546 -26.94 -16.18 26.58
C GLY A 546 -26.88 -14.65 26.51
N THR A 547 -26.23 -14.01 27.49
CA THR A 547 -26.06 -12.54 27.54
C THR A 547 -24.67 -12.09 27.06
N LEU A 548 -23.85 -13.04 26.62
CA LEU A 548 -22.49 -12.79 26.16
C LEU A 548 -22.49 -11.85 24.94
N GLY A 549 -21.71 -10.77 24.99
CA GLY A 549 -21.56 -9.84 23.89
C GLY A 549 -20.30 -8.98 24.00
N PRO A 550 -19.85 -8.37 22.89
CA PRO A 550 -18.71 -7.48 22.89
C PRO A 550 -19.12 -6.06 23.32
N ILE A 551 -18.29 -5.43 24.17
CA ILE A 551 -18.25 -3.97 24.31
C ILE A 551 -16.98 -3.46 23.62
N VAL A 552 -17.10 -2.33 22.92
CA VAL A 552 -15.99 -1.71 22.19
C VAL A 552 -15.62 -0.42 22.89
N LEU A 553 -14.38 -0.34 23.36
CA LEU A 553 -13.87 0.75 24.18
C LEU A 553 -12.74 1.44 23.43
N ALA A 554 -12.84 2.75 23.19
CA ALA A 554 -11.71 3.51 22.65
C ALA A 554 -10.64 3.69 23.74
N ASP A 555 -9.41 3.30 23.46
CA ASP A 555 -8.29 3.34 24.40
C ASP A 555 -7.45 4.60 24.18
N ASP A 556 -6.95 5.20 25.27
CA ASP A 556 -5.97 6.28 25.22
C ASP A 556 -4.57 5.70 25.45
N ARG A 557 -3.80 5.55 24.37
CA ARG A 557 -2.43 5.01 24.42
C ARG A 557 -1.35 6.07 24.68
N GLY A 558 -1.74 7.31 25.01
CA GLY A 558 -0.80 8.39 25.30
C GLY A 558 -0.01 8.15 26.59
N THR A 559 1.29 8.48 26.59
CA THR A 559 2.21 8.22 27.70
C THR A 559 2.95 9.48 28.15
N THR A 560 2.34 10.67 28.11
CA THR A 560 3.02 11.93 28.47
C THR A 560 2.29 12.65 29.59
N GLY A 561 3.00 12.99 30.67
CA GLY A 561 2.45 13.74 31.80
C GLY A 561 1.91 12.85 32.91
N ASP A 562 0.88 13.34 33.60
CA ASP A 562 0.13 12.58 34.59
C ASP A 562 -0.54 11.35 33.96
N SER A 563 -0.76 10.33 34.77
CA SER A 563 -1.43 9.11 34.33
C SER A 563 -2.92 9.34 34.21
N LYS A 564 -3.59 8.58 33.34
CA LYS A 564 -5.04 8.58 33.29
C LYS A 564 -5.59 7.24 33.72
N ILE A 565 -6.69 7.26 34.45
CA ILE A 565 -7.46 6.06 34.76
C ILE A 565 -8.89 6.21 34.29
N ARG A 566 -9.49 5.08 33.91
CA ARG A 566 -10.95 4.94 33.78
C ARG A 566 -11.40 3.66 34.46
N PHE A 567 -12.67 3.62 34.81
CA PHE A 567 -13.32 2.41 35.32
C PHE A 567 -14.36 1.91 34.32
N ILE A 568 -14.42 0.59 34.16
CA ILE A 568 -15.37 -0.13 33.32
C ILE A 568 -16.06 -1.19 34.16
N HIS A 569 -17.37 -1.13 34.24
CA HIS A 569 -18.12 -2.11 35.02
C HIS A 569 -18.47 -3.33 34.17
N THR A 570 -17.74 -4.43 34.32
CA THR A 570 -17.98 -5.67 33.55
C THR A 570 -18.57 -6.84 34.34
N ALA A 571 -18.95 -6.64 35.61
CA ALA A 571 -19.60 -7.66 36.43
C ALA A 571 -21.11 -7.77 36.12
N PRO A 572 -21.63 -8.90 35.62
CA PRO A 572 -22.99 -8.98 35.05
C PRO A 572 -24.13 -9.01 36.07
N ASP A 573 -23.85 -9.29 37.34
CA ASP A 573 -24.84 -9.45 38.41
C ASP A 573 -24.74 -8.38 39.51
N ALA A 574 -23.79 -7.45 39.39
CA ALA A 574 -23.64 -6.34 40.32
C ALA A 574 -24.51 -5.14 39.89
N PRO A 575 -25.10 -4.38 40.85
CA PRO A 575 -25.76 -3.11 40.55
C PRO A 575 -24.72 -2.05 40.16
N ALA A 576 -25.19 -0.88 39.69
CA ALA A 576 -24.31 0.26 39.43
C ALA A 576 -23.41 0.59 40.64
N VAL A 577 -22.18 1.01 40.37
CA VAL A 577 -21.18 1.24 41.42
C VAL A 577 -20.55 2.63 41.37
N ASP A 578 -20.17 3.11 42.55
CA ASP A 578 -19.27 4.25 42.71
C ASP A 578 -17.84 3.74 42.98
N ILE A 579 -16.84 4.35 42.36
CA ILE A 579 -15.43 4.13 42.65
C ILE A 579 -14.92 5.29 43.48
N THR A 580 -14.45 4.99 44.68
CA THR A 580 -14.06 5.99 45.67
C THR A 580 -12.68 5.73 46.25
N LEU A 581 -12.07 6.76 46.84
CA LEU A 581 -10.98 6.60 47.79
C LEU A 581 -11.52 6.26 49.19
N THR A 582 -10.65 5.83 50.11
CA THR A 582 -11.00 5.49 51.50
C THR A 582 -11.58 6.65 52.30
N ASP A 583 -11.23 7.89 51.95
CA ASP A 583 -11.78 9.11 52.56
C ASP A 583 -13.20 9.47 52.05
N GLY A 584 -13.74 8.68 51.10
CA GLY A 584 -15.04 8.87 50.50
C GLY A 584 -15.05 9.73 49.23
N THR A 585 -13.90 10.22 48.76
CA THR A 585 -13.79 10.95 47.49
C THR A 585 -14.23 10.08 46.33
N VAL A 586 -15.27 10.48 45.59
CA VAL A 586 -15.77 9.74 44.42
C VAL A 586 -14.93 10.10 43.19
N LEU A 587 -14.31 9.10 42.57
CA LEU A 587 -13.56 9.21 41.32
C LEU A 587 -14.47 8.97 40.09
N PHE A 588 -15.33 7.96 40.18
CA PHE A 588 -16.32 7.62 39.16
C PHE A 588 -17.64 7.30 39.86
N GLY A 589 -18.73 7.97 39.46
CA GLY A 589 -20.04 7.81 40.10
C GLY A 589 -21.03 7.11 39.19
N ASN A 590 -21.87 6.24 39.77
CA ASN A 590 -22.98 5.55 39.14
C ASN A 590 -22.63 4.88 37.80
N VAL A 591 -21.54 4.11 37.78
CA VAL A 591 -21.13 3.38 36.57
C VAL A 591 -21.97 2.11 36.47
N GLU A 592 -22.79 2.00 35.41
CA GLU A 592 -23.66 0.86 35.16
C GLU A 592 -22.93 -0.31 34.45
N PHE A 593 -23.50 -1.52 34.49
CA PHE A 593 -22.96 -2.66 33.76
C PHE A 593 -22.78 -2.35 32.26
N ASN A 594 -21.62 -2.70 31.72
CA ASN A 594 -21.16 -2.39 30.36
C ASN A 594 -20.96 -0.90 30.05
N GLU A 595 -20.95 -0.04 31.06
CA GLU A 595 -20.52 1.35 30.94
C GLU A 595 -19.02 1.48 31.20
N ALA A 596 -18.38 2.37 30.44
CA ALA A 596 -17.02 2.84 30.69
C ALA A 596 -17.05 4.33 31.04
N ALA A 597 -16.57 4.66 32.24
CA ALA A 597 -16.40 6.05 32.64
C ALA A 597 -15.33 6.74 31.77
N ALA A 598 -15.44 8.06 31.63
CA ALA A 598 -14.41 8.85 30.96
C ALA A 598 -13.08 8.81 31.74
N PHE A 599 -11.96 8.95 31.02
CA PHE A 599 -10.64 9.04 31.65
C PHE A 599 -10.53 10.28 32.55
N ILE A 600 -9.96 10.11 33.74
CA ILE A 600 -9.53 11.19 34.63
C ILE A 600 -8.02 11.13 34.84
N SER A 601 -7.38 12.28 35.04
CA SER A 601 -5.96 12.37 35.36
C SER A 601 -5.70 12.13 36.84
N VAL A 602 -4.67 11.34 37.14
CA VAL A 602 -4.18 11.03 38.47
C VAL A 602 -2.66 11.18 38.52
N THR A 603 -2.16 11.70 39.64
CA THR A 603 -0.73 11.79 39.90
C THR A 603 -0.14 10.40 40.15
N ALA A 604 1.15 10.21 39.90
CA ALA A 604 1.81 8.96 40.24
C ALA A 604 1.83 8.74 41.76
N ASN A 605 1.10 7.75 42.26
CA ASN A 605 1.03 7.40 43.67
C ASN A 605 0.41 6.01 43.87
N GLU A 606 0.38 5.55 45.13
CA GLU A 606 -0.46 4.45 45.57
C GLU A 606 -1.86 4.97 45.94
N TYR A 607 -2.89 4.27 45.48
CA TYR A 607 -4.30 4.62 45.70
C TYR A 607 -5.06 3.43 46.27
N ASP A 608 -5.67 3.61 47.44
CA ASP A 608 -6.62 2.63 47.98
C ASP A 608 -8.00 2.83 47.35
N LEU A 609 -8.26 2.05 46.29
CA LEU A 609 -9.49 2.11 45.53
C LEU A 609 -10.58 1.24 46.17
N GLN A 610 -11.77 1.81 46.31
CA GLN A 610 -12.96 1.14 46.80
C GLN A 610 -14.07 1.15 45.76
N VAL A 611 -14.83 0.06 45.72
CA VAL A 611 -16.06 -0.06 44.96
C VAL A 611 -17.23 -0.05 45.94
N ARG A 612 -18.18 0.85 45.73
CA ARG A 612 -19.39 0.99 46.55
C ARG A 612 -20.63 0.78 45.71
N VAL A 613 -21.70 0.27 46.32
CA VAL A 613 -23.02 0.28 45.65
C VAL A 613 -23.45 1.73 45.46
N ALA A 614 -23.79 2.11 44.23
CA ALA A 614 -24.05 3.49 43.86
C ALA A 614 -25.10 4.14 44.78
N GLY A 615 -24.78 5.35 45.25
CA GLY A 615 -25.67 6.12 46.14
C GLY A 615 -25.76 5.59 47.58
N THR A 616 -24.90 4.64 47.97
CA THR A 616 -24.79 4.13 49.35
C THR A 616 -23.36 4.24 49.88
N ASN A 617 -23.19 4.13 51.20
CA ASN A 617 -21.86 4.00 51.81
C ASN A 617 -21.35 2.55 51.86
N SER A 618 -22.08 1.59 51.29
CA SER A 618 -21.74 0.17 51.37
C SER A 618 -20.57 -0.15 50.44
N VAL A 619 -19.41 -0.46 51.01
CA VAL A 619 -18.24 -0.94 50.28
C VAL A 619 -18.47 -2.41 49.93
N VAL A 620 -18.44 -2.77 48.64
CA VAL A 620 -18.57 -4.16 48.19
C VAL A 620 -17.20 -4.81 47.95
N LEU A 621 -16.19 -3.98 47.66
CA LEU A 621 -14.85 -4.43 47.34
C LEU A 621 -13.84 -3.31 47.62
N SER A 622 -12.74 -3.66 48.26
CA SER A 622 -11.59 -2.78 48.50
C SER A 622 -10.35 -3.50 48.01
N PHE A 623 -9.43 -2.78 47.36
CA PHE A 623 -8.25 -3.39 46.77
C PHE A 623 -6.94 -3.11 47.53
N GLY A 624 -6.97 -2.23 48.53
CA GLY A 624 -5.75 -1.75 49.16
C GLY A 624 -4.94 -0.90 48.18
N ASP A 625 -3.68 -0.66 48.49
CA ASP A 625 -2.81 0.23 47.73
C ASP A 625 -2.55 -0.27 46.30
N VAL A 626 -3.14 0.43 45.32
CA VAL A 626 -2.90 0.22 43.89
C VAL A 626 -1.87 1.23 43.41
N ALA A 627 -0.68 0.76 43.08
CA ALA A 627 0.39 1.61 42.53
C ALA A 627 0.08 2.02 41.08
N LEU A 628 -0.07 3.32 40.85
CA LEU A 628 -0.24 3.92 39.54
C LEU A 628 1.01 4.71 39.17
N SER A 629 1.78 4.20 38.20
CA SER A 629 2.98 4.87 37.69
C SER A 629 2.59 6.06 36.83
N GLY A 630 3.38 7.15 36.83
CA GLY A 630 3.19 8.31 35.95
C GLY A 630 3.32 7.97 34.47
N SER A 631 2.76 8.81 33.59
CA SER A 631 2.85 8.67 32.13
C SER A 631 2.36 7.32 31.59
N THR A 632 1.43 6.67 32.30
CA THR A 632 0.84 5.39 31.91
C THR A 632 -0.68 5.49 32.07
N ASN A 633 -1.43 5.14 31.03
CA ASN A 633 -2.89 5.10 31.12
C ASN A 633 -3.38 3.70 31.49
N TYR A 634 -4.43 3.63 32.30
CA TYR A 634 -4.98 2.38 32.80
C TYR A 634 -6.50 2.30 32.63
N SER A 635 -6.96 1.12 32.23
CA SER A 635 -8.36 0.73 32.21
C SER A 635 -8.64 -0.28 33.31
N ILE A 636 -9.49 0.07 34.29
CA ILE A 636 -9.82 -0.78 35.44
C ILE A 636 -11.17 -1.44 35.18
N PHE A 637 -11.18 -2.77 35.08
CA PHE A 637 -12.38 -3.56 34.81
C PHE A 637 -12.86 -4.26 36.08
N ALA A 638 -14.14 -4.16 36.45
CA ALA A 638 -14.73 -5.02 37.48
C ALA A 638 -15.03 -6.41 36.90
N THR A 639 -14.34 -7.45 37.36
CA THR A 639 -14.38 -8.79 36.77
C THR A 639 -14.80 -9.86 37.79
N GLY A 640 -15.70 -10.76 37.41
CA GLY A 640 -16.29 -11.76 38.31
C GLY A 640 -17.77 -11.52 38.55
N GLN A 641 -18.32 -12.14 39.59
CA GLN A 641 -19.72 -12.00 40.00
C GLN A 641 -19.82 -11.58 41.47
N LEU A 642 -20.80 -10.71 41.77
CA LEU A 642 -21.08 -10.25 43.14
C LEU A 642 -21.77 -11.35 43.97
N GLY A 643 -22.73 -12.05 43.38
CA GLY A 643 -23.58 -13.03 44.06
C GLY A 643 -22.86 -14.30 44.49
N ASP A 644 -21.77 -14.66 43.82
CA ASP A 644 -20.93 -15.81 44.19
C ASP A 644 -19.64 -15.43 44.95
N GLY A 645 -19.40 -14.13 45.14
CA GLY A 645 -18.23 -13.61 45.85
C GLY A 645 -16.92 -13.61 45.06
N THR A 646 -16.95 -13.82 43.73
CA THR A 646 -15.75 -13.83 42.87
C THR A 646 -15.36 -12.46 42.31
N LEU A 647 -16.19 -11.43 42.55
CA LEU A 647 -15.97 -10.06 42.12
C LEU A 647 -14.58 -9.54 42.54
N THR A 648 -13.78 -9.13 41.58
CA THR A 648 -12.52 -8.40 41.76
C THR A 648 -12.38 -7.29 40.71
N ALA A 649 -11.21 -6.67 40.58
CA ALA A 649 -10.85 -5.85 39.43
C ALA A 649 -9.59 -6.34 38.70
N THR A 650 -9.56 -6.08 37.40
CA THR A 650 -8.41 -6.28 36.53
C THR A 650 -8.00 -4.93 35.95
N VAL A 651 -6.76 -4.52 36.19
CA VAL A 651 -6.19 -3.28 35.67
C VAL A 651 -5.43 -3.60 34.38
N ALA A 652 -5.88 -3.13 33.25
CA ALA A 652 -5.17 -3.24 31.98
C ALA A 652 -4.35 -1.97 31.71
N VAL A 653 -3.14 -2.14 31.20
CA VAL A 653 -2.29 -1.03 30.78
C VAL A 653 -2.63 -0.63 29.35
N ASP A 654 -2.92 0.65 29.14
CA ASP A 654 -3.22 1.23 27.83
C ASP A 654 -1.95 1.88 27.27
N ALA A 655 -0.97 1.05 26.90
CA ALA A 655 0.34 1.51 26.41
C ALA A 655 0.68 1.00 25.01
N PRO A 656 1.50 1.74 24.24
CA PRO A 656 2.01 1.26 22.96
C PRO A 656 2.91 0.03 23.11
N GLY A 657 2.69 -1.01 22.30
CA GLY A 657 3.59 -2.17 22.19
C GLY A 657 3.40 -3.30 23.20
N ASN A 658 2.65 -3.10 24.30
CA ASN A 658 2.36 -4.17 25.27
C ASN A 658 0.93 -4.09 25.85
N GLY A 659 -0.07 -4.37 25.00
CA GLY A 659 -1.49 -4.34 25.36
C GLY A 659 -1.97 -5.52 26.23
N SER A 660 -1.15 -6.55 26.43
CA SER A 660 -1.50 -7.77 27.20
C SER A 660 -1.20 -7.63 28.70
N THR A 661 -0.46 -6.59 29.10
CA THR A 661 -0.12 -6.38 30.51
C THR A 661 -1.39 -6.01 31.28
N SER A 662 -1.78 -6.91 32.16
CA SER A 662 -2.85 -6.70 33.12
C SER A 662 -2.42 -7.13 34.51
N LEU A 663 -2.96 -6.44 35.52
CA LEU A 663 -2.79 -6.77 36.92
C LEU A 663 -4.17 -7.13 37.48
N ASN A 664 -4.33 -8.39 37.88
CA ASN A 664 -5.51 -8.79 38.63
C ASN A 664 -5.32 -8.37 40.09
N LEU A 665 -6.19 -7.48 40.57
CA LEU A 665 -6.17 -7.06 41.96
C LEU A 665 -6.69 -8.21 42.84
N THR A 666 -6.08 -8.34 44.02
CA THR A 666 -6.58 -9.24 45.06
C THR A 666 -7.44 -8.40 46.01
N PRO A 667 -8.68 -8.80 46.33
CA PRO A 667 -9.47 -8.11 47.34
C PRO A 667 -8.69 -8.00 48.65
N ALA A 668 -8.65 -6.81 49.23
CA ALA A 668 -8.01 -6.59 50.52
C ALA A 668 -8.78 -7.31 51.64
N THR A 669 -8.06 -7.64 52.71
CA THR A 669 -8.62 -8.26 53.91
C THR A 669 -8.46 -7.36 55.12
N ALA A 670 -9.30 -7.58 56.12
CA ALA A 670 -9.21 -7.02 57.46
C ALA A 670 -9.17 -8.17 58.49
N GLU A 671 -8.90 -7.84 59.74
CA GLU A 671 -8.91 -8.80 60.84
C GLU A 671 -10.04 -8.48 61.82
N LEU A 672 -10.80 -9.50 62.20
CA LEU A 672 -11.96 -9.36 63.08
C LEU A 672 -11.84 -10.28 64.30
N ARG A 673 -11.88 -9.70 65.49
CA ARG A 673 -12.01 -10.38 66.76
C ARG A 673 -13.37 -10.08 67.36
N VAL A 674 -14.03 -11.09 67.93
CA VAL A 674 -15.34 -10.93 68.55
C VAL A 674 -15.24 -11.21 70.05
N ALA A 675 -15.87 -10.34 70.85
CA ALA A 675 -15.88 -10.43 72.30
C ALA A 675 -17.32 -10.45 72.82
N HIS A 676 -17.69 -11.47 73.59
CA HIS A 676 -19.00 -11.53 74.23
C HIS A 676 -18.94 -11.01 75.67
N LEU A 677 -19.34 -9.74 75.86
CA LEU A 677 -19.16 -9.00 77.13
C LEU A 677 -20.49 -8.55 77.78
N SER A 678 -21.62 -9.13 77.39
CA SER A 678 -22.95 -8.88 78.00
C SER A 678 -23.20 -9.89 79.12
N PRO A 679 -23.31 -9.47 80.39
CA PRO A 679 -23.27 -10.39 81.54
C PRO A 679 -24.55 -11.18 81.80
N ASP A 680 -25.70 -10.76 81.27
CA ASP A 680 -26.99 -11.46 81.42
C ASP A 680 -27.43 -12.19 80.14
N ALA A 681 -26.60 -12.18 79.09
CA ALA A 681 -26.89 -12.87 77.85
C ALA A 681 -26.52 -14.36 77.95
N PRO A 682 -27.34 -15.25 77.36
CA PRO A 682 -26.94 -16.64 77.16
C PRO A 682 -25.79 -16.72 76.13
N ASN A 683 -25.22 -17.91 75.96
CA ASN A 683 -24.26 -18.16 74.88
C ASN A 683 -24.85 -17.77 73.52
N VAL A 684 -24.00 -17.28 72.62
CA VAL A 684 -24.41 -16.75 71.31
C VAL A 684 -23.67 -17.41 70.15
N ASP A 685 -24.34 -17.45 68.99
CA ASP A 685 -23.73 -17.73 67.70
C ASP A 685 -23.53 -16.42 66.94
N VAL A 686 -22.40 -16.28 66.26
CA VAL A 686 -22.05 -15.07 65.48
C VAL A 686 -22.01 -15.43 64.01
N TYR A 687 -22.74 -14.66 63.20
CA TYR A 687 -22.84 -14.82 61.76
C TYR A 687 -22.31 -13.59 61.05
N VAL A 688 -21.53 -13.80 60.00
CA VAL A 688 -21.02 -12.76 59.09
C VAL A 688 -21.53 -13.09 57.69
N ASP A 689 -22.24 -12.14 57.06
CA ASP A 689 -22.92 -12.31 55.77
C ASP A 689 -23.78 -13.60 55.71
N GLY A 690 -24.46 -13.92 56.82
CA GLY A 690 -25.31 -15.11 56.93
C GLY A 690 -24.56 -16.44 57.11
N THR A 691 -23.22 -16.44 57.13
CA THR A 691 -22.40 -17.62 57.43
C THR A 691 -21.99 -17.61 58.90
N ARG A 692 -22.15 -18.73 59.62
CA ARG A 692 -21.78 -18.83 61.03
C ARG A 692 -20.25 -18.77 61.18
N ALA A 693 -19.75 -17.71 61.79
CA ALA A 693 -18.33 -17.48 62.06
C ALA A 693 -17.89 -18.07 63.40
N LEU A 694 -18.74 -17.96 64.44
CA LEU A 694 -18.48 -18.50 65.77
C LEU A 694 -19.72 -19.21 66.32
N GLU A 695 -19.51 -20.30 67.05
CA GLU A 695 -20.58 -21.13 67.62
C GLU A 695 -20.47 -21.19 69.15
N ASN A 696 -21.61 -21.08 69.82
CA ASN A 696 -21.78 -21.27 71.25
C ASN A 696 -20.78 -20.47 72.10
N VAL A 697 -20.57 -19.20 71.74
CA VAL A 697 -19.64 -18.28 72.40
C VAL A 697 -20.20 -17.93 73.79
N PRO A 698 -19.50 -18.28 74.89
CA PRO A 698 -19.97 -17.96 76.24
C PRO A 698 -19.60 -16.53 76.68
N PHE A 699 -20.24 -16.03 77.73
CA PHE A 699 -19.86 -14.76 78.36
C PHE A 699 -18.36 -14.76 78.74
N THR A 700 -17.68 -13.63 78.51
CA THR A 700 -16.22 -13.39 78.64
C THR A 700 -15.35 -14.05 77.58
N ALA A 701 -15.90 -14.83 76.65
CA ALA A 701 -15.11 -15.36 75.55
C ALA A 701 -14.74 -14.25 74.55
N ILE A 702 -13.47 -14.30 74.13
CA ILE A 702 -12.89 -13.44 73.10
C ILE A 702 -12.19 -14.37 72.11
N SER A 703 -12.55 -14.26 70.83
CA SER A 703 -11.97 -15.08 69.79
C SER A 703 -10.51 -14.70 69.50
N GLY A 704 -9.82 -15.50 68.69
CA GLY A 704 -8.68 -14.99 67.93
C GLY A 704 -9.14 -14.02 66.84
N TYR A 705 -8.20 -13.38 66.16
CA TYR A 705 -8.51 -12.60 64.97
C TYR A 705 -8.82 -13.53 63.79
N LEU A 706 -9.91 -13.25 63.10
CA LEU A 706 -10.38 -13.92 61.90
C LEU A 706 -10.08 -13.01 60.71
N THR A 707 -9.48 -13.56 59.66
CA THR A 707 -9.34 -12.81 58.39
C THR A 707 -10.69 -12.72 57.70
N VAL A 708 -11.16 -11.50 57.44
CA VAL A 708 -12.41 -11.21 56.75
C VAL A 708 -12.14 -10.32 55.53
N PRO A 709 -12.96 -10.36 54.46
CA PRO A 709 -12.82 -9.42 53.35
C PRO A 709 -13.01 -7.97 53.82
N ALA A 710 -12.19 -7.05 53.32
CA ALA A 710 -12.30 -5.62 53.60
C ALA A 710 -13.48 -5.01 52.83
N LYS A 711 -14.68 -5.14 53.38
CA LYS A 711 -15.94 -4.66 52.81
C LYS A 711 -16.97 -4.38 53.90
N SER A 712 -18.11 -3.84 53.51
CA SER A 712 -19.30 -3.80 54.37
C SER A 712 -19.91 -5.20 54.49
N GLN A 713 -20.06 -5.69 55.71
CA GLN A 713 -20.61 -7.02 56.02
C GLN A 713 -21.74 -6.92 57.03
N SER A 714 -22.73 -7.80 56.88
CA SER A 714 -23.77 -7.98 57.89
C SER A 714 -23.22 -8.83 59.03
N VAL A 715 -23.21 -8.28 60.25
CA VAL A 715 -22.84 -8.99 61.48
C VAL A 715 -24.09 -9.20 62.32
N GLN A 716 -24.44 -10.48 62.50
CA GLN A 716 -25.62 -10.88 63.24
C GLN A 716 -25.22 -11.79 64.40
N VAL A 717 -25.79 -11.53 65.57
CA VAL A 717 -25.60 -12.34 66.77
C VAL A 717 -26.94 -12.95 67.14
N PHE A 718 -26.98 -14.26 67.32
CA PHE A 718 -28.16 -15.02 67.73
C PHE A 718 -27.92 -15.69 69.08
N VAL A 719 -28.98 -15.95 69.84
CA VAL A 719 -28.90 -16.91 70.95
C VAL A 719 -28.47 -18.26 70.38
N ALA A 720 -27.52 -18.94 71.04
CA ALA A 720 -26.91 -20.17 70.54
C ALA A 720 -27.97 -21.22 70.16
N GLY A 721 -27.85 -21.78 68.95
CA GLY A 721 -28.80 -22.74 68.39
C GLY A 721 -30.06 -22.14 67.75
N SER A 722 -30.23 -20.82 67.77
CA SER A 722 -31.27 -20.10 67.01
C SER A 722 -30.70 -19.47 65.75
N THR A 723 -31.50 -19.40 64.68
CA THR A 723 -31.20 -18.66 63.43
C THR A 723 -32.26 -17.62 63.09
N THR A 724 -33.20 -17.38 64.00
CA THR A 724 -34.29 -16.41 63.82
C THR A 724 -34.22 -15.34 64.90
N ASN A 725 -34.58 -14.10 64.55
CA ASN A 725 -34.57 -12.92 65.42
C ASN A 725 -33.18 -12.67 66.06
N PRO A 726 -32.22 -12.12 65.30
CA PRO A 726 -30.91 -11.79 65.85
C PRO A 726 -31.04 -10.78 67.00
N VAL A 727 -30.25 -10.98 68.05
CA VAL A 727 -30.18 -10.08 69.22
C VAL A 727 -29.29 -8.85 68.95
N ILE A 728 -28.39 -8.93 67.99
CA ILE A 728 -27.65 -7.81 67.39
C ILE A 728 -27.67 -8.03 65.87
N SER A 729 -27.96 -7.00 65.09
CA SER A 729 -27.93 -7.06 63.63
C SER A 729 -27.46 -5.72 63.08
N GLU A 730 -26.19 -5.63 62.74
CA GLU A 730 -25.54 -4.41 62.26
C GLU A 730 -24.82 -4.63 60.94
N THR A 731 -24.70 -3.59 60.12
CA THR A 731 -23.81 -3.61 58.94
C THR A 731 -22.54 -2.84 59.29
N LEU A 732 -21.43 -3.57 59.38
CA LEU A 732 -20.13 -3.03 59.77
C LEU A 732 -19.19 -3.02 58.57
N THR A 733 -18.34 -1.99 58.45
CA THR A 733 -17.40 -1.84 57.32
C THR A 733 -15.98 -2.01 57.81
N TRP A 734 -15.24 -2.92 57.17
CA TRP A 734 -13.85 -3.20 57.50
C TRP A 734 -12.92 -2.53 56.50
N LEU A 735 -12.00 -1.71 57.00
CA LEU A 735 -10.96 -1.10 56.16
C LEU A 735 -9.82 -2.09 55.87
N PRO A 736 -9.18 -2.01 54.68
CA PRO A 736 -8.01 -2.82 54.32
C PRO A 736 -6.92 -2.80 55.40
N GLY A 737 -6.42 -3.99 55.76
CA GLY A 737 -5.30 -4.16 56.69
C GLY A 737 -5.58 -3.79 58.15
N ALA A 738 -6.76 -3.24 58.45
CA ALA A 738 -7.12 -2.88 59.82
C ALA A 738 -7.61 -4.10 60.62
N ALA A 739 -7.37 -4.06 61.94
CA ALA A 739 -7.85 -5.05 62.87
C ALA A 739 -8.94 -4.46 63.75
N TYR A 740 -9.99 -5.23 64.02
CA TYR A 740 -11.13 -4.77 64.80
C TYR A 740 -11.47 -5.75 65.91
N THR A 741 -11.85 -5.21 67.07
CA THR A 741 -12.61 -5.96 68.08
C THR A 741 -14.05 -5.48 68.11
N VAL A 742 -14.97 -6.41 67.86
CA VAL A 742 -16.41 -6.18 68.02
C VAL A 742 -16.86 -6.80 69.33
N ALA A 743 -17.14 -5.95 70.31
CA ALA A 743 -17.56 -6.34 71.65
C ALA A 743 -19.08 -6.18 71.81
N ALA A 744 -19.80 -7.27 72.04
CA ALA A 744 -21.22 -7.22 72.39
C ALA A 744 -21.38 -6.80 73.87
N THR A 745 -22.08 -5.70 74.14
CA THR A 745 -22.22 -5.09 75.48
C THR A 745 -23.67 -4.72 75.80
N GLY A 746 -23.94 -4.49 77.09
CA GLY A 746 -25.28 -4.11 77.58
C GLY A 746 -25.97 -5.24 78.31
N LEU A 747 -27.30 -5.17 78.38
CA LEU A 747 -28.12 -6.18 79.06
C LEU A 747 -29.28 -6.64 78.17
N VAL A 748 -29.50 -7.94 78.09
CA VAL A 748 -30.67 -8.55 77.45
C VAL A 748 -31.94 -8.13 78.18
N GLY A 749 -31.94 -8.19 79.51
CA GLY A 749 -33.11 -7.86 80.34
C GLY A 749 -33.51 -6.38 80.25
N ALA A 750 -32.60 -5.51 79.82
CA ALA A 750 -32.85 -4.09 79.61
C ALA A 750 -33.16 -3.75 78.14
N ASN A 751 -33.10 -4.71 77.22
CA ASN A 751 -33.18 -4.51 75.77
C ASN A 751 -32.19 -3.44 75.27
N ASP A 752 -30.97 -3.47 75.79
CA ASP A 752 -29.89 -2.53 75.51
C ASP A 752 -28.66 -3.30 74.98
N LEU A 753 -28.83 -4.34 74.17
CA LEU A 753 -27.67 -4.97 73.53
C LEU A 753 -27.17 -4.09 72.38
N SER A 754 -25.87 -3.79 72.36
CA SER A 754 -25.22 -3.09 71.26
C SER A 754 -23.77 -3.53 71.13
N PRO A 755 -23.23 -3.64 69.91
CA PRO A 755 -21.81 -3.81 69.71
C PRO A 755 -21.08 -2.49 69.96
N ILE A 756 -19.85 -2.60 70.45
CA ILE A 756 -18.82 -1.56 70.36
C ILE A 756 -17.79 -2.08 69.36
N VAL A 757 -17.41 -1.25 68.40
CA VAL A 757 -16.36 -1.57 67.43
C VAL A 757 -15.12 -0.79 67.80
N LEU A 758 -14.04 -1.52 68.04
CA LEU A 758 -12.74 -0.96 68.39
C LEU A 758 -11.78 -1.19 67.23
N ASN A 759 -11.00 -0.17 66.86
CA ASN A 759 -9.88 -0.32 65.93
C ASN A 759 -8.64 -0.70 66.74
N ASP A 760 -8.06 -1.85 66.45
CA ASP A 760 -7.00 -2.47 67.23
C ASP A 760 -5.66 -2.16 66.59
N ASP A 761 -4.69 -1.73 67.39
CA ASP A 761 -3.32 -1.59 66.93
C ASP A 761 -2.59 -2.93 67.07
N ARG A 762 -2.37 -3.58 65.92
CA ARG A 762 -1.62 -4.85 65.83
C ARG A 762 -0.12 -4.66 65.90
N ASN A 763 0.36 -3.44 65.64
CA ASN A 763 1.77 -3.14 65.61
C ASN A 763 2.24 -2.84 67.02
N GLY A 764 3.03 -3.75 67.60
CA GLY A 764 3.69 -3.49 68.86
C GLY A 764 4.49 -2.18 68.83
N ASN A 765 4.61 -1.48 69.96
CA ASN A 765 5.36 -0.22 70.00
C ASN A 765 6.87 -0.44 69.74
N PRO A 766 7.46 0.15 68.69
CA PRO A 766 8.88 -0.01 68.38
C PRO A 766 9.82 0.65 69.42
N ASN A 767 9.29 1.53 70.28
CA ASN A 767 10.07 2.22 71.32
C ASN A 767 10.23 1.40 72.62
N GLY A 768 9.63 0.20 72.72
CA GLY A 768 9.82 -0.73 73.84
C GLY A 768 8.84 -0.60 75.00
N ASP A 769 8.00 0.44 75.04
CA ASP A 769 6.92 0.55 76.03
C ASP A 769 5.78 -0.44 75.71
N ALA A 770 5.01 -0.83 76.73
CA ALA A 770 3.73 -1.49 76.53
C ALA A 770 2.67 -0.42 76.21
N HIS A 771 1.74 -0.70 75.31
CA HIS A 771 0.57 0.18 75.12
C HIS A 771 -0.66 -0.46 75.74
N VAL A 772 -1.45 0.33 76.46
CA VAL A 772 -2.69 -0.14 77.07
C VAL A 772 -3.82 0.79 76.69
N ARG A 773 -4.99 0.23 76.40
CA ARG A 773 -6.26 0.95 76.42
C ARG A 773 -7.26 0.26 77.34
N PHE A 774 -8.20 1.03 77.84
CA PHE A 774 -9.27 0.53 78.69
C PHE A 774 -10.64 0.71 78.03
N VAL A 775 -11.50 -0.29 78.16
CA VAL A 775 -12.86 -0.31 77.62
C VAL A 775 -13.84 -0.62 78.73
N HIS A 776 -14.78 0.30 78.96
CA HIS A 776 -15.78 0.12 80.01
C HIS A 776 -17.00 -0.62 79.46
N THR A 777 -17.16 -1.90 79.80
CA THR A 777 -18.27 -2.73 79.32
C THR A 777 -19.28 -3.16 80.39
N SER A 778 -19.10 -2.75 81.65
CA SER A 778 -20.06 -3.00 82.73
C SER A 778 -21.29 -2.07 82.64
N PRO A 779 -22.53 -2.58 82.45
CA PRO A 779 -23.70 -1.72 82.21
C PRO A 779 -24.24 -0.97 83.45
N ASP A 780 -23.93 -1.45 84.66
CA ASP A 780 -24.46 -0.91 85.92
C ASP A 780 -23.41 -0.15 86.75
N ALA A 781 -22.16 -0.11 86.29
CA ALA A 781 -21.13 0.68 86.95
C ALA A 781 -21.20 2.16 86.48
N PRO A 782 -21.07 3.14 87.39
CA PRO A 782 -20.91 4.54 87.03
C PRO A 782 -19.55 4.77 86.34
N ASN A 783 -19.31 5.97 85.81
CA ASN A 783 -18.01 6.33 85.23
C ASN A 783 -16.85 5.99 86.17
N VAL A 784 -15.77 5.47 85.59
CA VAL A 784 -14.60 4.98 86.33
C VAL A 784 -13.31 5.66 85.93
N ASN A 785 -12.40 5.79 86.89
CA ASN A 785 -10.99 6.07 86.67
C ASN A 785 -10.20 4.76 86.78
N ILE A 786 -9.17 4.61 85.97
CA ILE A 786 -8.24 3.48 86.06
C ILE A 786 -6.90 4.02 86.52
N ARG A 787 -6.41 3.56 87.67
CA ARG A 787 -5.14 4.02 88.25
C ARG A 787 -4.26 2.88 88.70
N VAL A 788 -2.97 3.15 88.83
CA VAL A 788 -2.06 2.27 89.57
C VAL A 788 -2.37 2.38 91.06
N ALA A 789 -2.46 1.24 91.76
CA ALA A 789 -2.80 1.15 93.17
C ALA A 789 -1.79 1.89 94.07
N ASN A 790 -2.12 2.02 95.36
CA ASN A 790 -1.24 2.61 96.39
C ASN A 790 -0.79 4.06 96.11
N GLY A 791 -1.64 4.85 95.45
CA GLY A 791 -1.36 6.27 95.15
C GLY A 791 -0.54 6.50 93.89
N GLY A 792 -0.43 5.50 93.01
CA GLY A 792 0.16 5.66 91.68
C GLY A 792 -0.69 6.52 90.72
N PRO A 793 -0.19 6.79 89.51
CA PRO A 793 -0.85 7.66 88.55
C PRO A 793 -2.20 7.09 88.07
N THR A 794 -3.14 7.99 87.77
CA THR A 794 -4.34 7.65 87.00
C THR A 794 -3.98 7.57 85.52
N LEU A 795 -4.27 6.43 84.92
CA LEU A 795 -4.00 6.09 83.53
C LEU A 795 -5.15 6.57 82.62
N PHE A 796 -6.39 6.38 83.07
CA PHE A 796 -7.59 6.80 82.35
C PHE A 796 -8.57 7.47 83.31
N GLU A 797 -9.11 8.63 82.92
CA GLU A 797 -10.01 9.42 83.76
C GLU A 797 -11.43 9.43 83.19
N ASN A 798 -12.42 9.31 84.08
CA ASN A 798 -13.84 9.51 83.81
C ASN A 798 -14.35 8.74 82.59
N VAL A 799 -14.03 7.45 82.48
CA VAL A 799 -14.46 6.59 81.37
C VAL A 799 -15.92 6.15 81.62
N PRO A 800 -16.90 6.56 80.81
CA PRO A 800 -18.29 6.11 80.94
C PRO A 800 -18.52 4.72 80.32
N PHE A 801 -19.67 4.09 80.62
CA PHE A 801 -20.10 2.86 79.96
C PHE A 801 -20.12 2.99 78.43
N ARG A 802 -19.59 1.98 77.74
CA ARG A 802 -19.33 1.91 76.29
C ARG A 802 -18.29 2.87 75.72
N ALA A 803 -17.67 3.69 76.54
CA ALA A 803 -16.48 4.42 76.10
C ALA A 803 -15.23 3.55 76.21
N PHE A 804 -14.29 3.87 75.35
CA PHE A 804 -12.93 3.39 75.39
C PHE A 804 -11.99 4.58 75.32
N ALA A 805 -10.81 4.42 75.90
CA ALA A 805 -9.72 5.37 75.74
C ALA A 805 -8.81 4.96 74.57
N GLU A 806 -8.09 5.92 74.00
CA GLU A 806 -6.97 5.63 73.10
C GLU A 806 -5.85 4.92 73.84
N TYR A 807 -4.96 4.24 73.10
CA TYR A 807 -3.79 3.60 73.68
C TYR A 807 -2.86 4.64 74.33
N ILE A 808 -2.37 4.32 75.52
CA ILE A 808 -1.31 5.08 76.19
C ILE A 808 -0.10 4.19 76.41
N GLY A 809 1.10 4.79 76.31
CA GLY A 809 2.36 4.13 76.64
C GLY A 809 2.55 4.00 78.15
N VAL A 810 2.89 2.80 78.60
CA VAL A 810 3.30 2.50 79.97
C VAL A 810 4.56 1.63 79.95
N GLY A 811 5.45 1.84 80.91
CA GLY A 811 6.67 1.04 80.99
C GLY A 811 6.36 -0.47 81.17
N PRO A 812 7.19 -1.37 80.64
CA PRO A 812 6.95 -2.81 80.81
C PRO A 812 7.21 -3.22 82.27
N ALA A 813 6.17 -3.66 82.97
CA ALA A 813 6.23 -4.09 84.37
C ALA A 813 4.97 -4.88 84.78
N SER A 814 4.97 -5.36 86.02
CA SER A 814 3.75 -5.83 86.69
C SER A 814 3.11 -4.69 87.46
N TYR A 815 1.83 -4.45 87.21
CA TYR A 815 1.04 -3.37 87.81
C TYR A 815 -0.11 -3.93 88.63
N ASP A 816 -0.30 -3.39 89.84
CA ASP A 816 -1.57 -3.50 90.55
C ASP A 816 -2.46 -2.34 90.10
N LEU A 817 -3.55 -2.64 89.40
CA LEU A 817 -4.49 -1.62 88.90
C LEU A 817 -5.75 -1.56 89.77
N GLU A 818 -6.31 -0.37 89.90
CA GLU A 818 -7.61 -0.12 90.55
C GLU A 818 -8.56 0.56 89.56
N VAL A 819 -9.76 0.00 89.43
CA VAL A 819 -10.91 0.66 88.83
C VAL A 819 -11.64 1.39 89.96
N VAL A 820 -11.72 2.71 89.88
CA VAL A 820 -12.27 3.58 90.94
C VAL A 820 -13.47 4.35 90.40
N VAL A 821 -14.58 4.38 91.13
CA VAL A 821 -15.74 5.20 90.76
C VAL A 821 -15.36 6.67 90.77
N THR A 822 -15.49 7.36 89.64
CA THR A 822 -15.00 8.74 89.47
C THR A 822 -15.63 9.73 90.45
N SER A 823 -16.92 9.57 90.76
CA SER A 823 -17.66 10.50 91.63
C SER A 823 -17.40 10.33 93.12
N THR A 824 -17.02 9.12 93.57
CA THR A 824 -16.86 8.80 95.00
C THR A 824 -15.42 8.46 95.39
N GLY A 825 -14.56 8.15 94.42
CA GLY A 825 -13.20 7.65 94.66
C GLY A 825 -13.14 6.25 95.27
N GLN A 826 -14.27 5.54 95.34
CA GLN A 826 -14.35 4.18 95.87
C GLN A 826 -13.78 3.17 94.86
N VAL A 827 -12.88 2.29 95.31
CA VAL A 827 -12.37 1.19 94.50
C VAL A 827 -13.51 0.22 94.21
N ALA A 828 -13.89 0.11 92.94
CA ALA A 828 -14.91 -0.81 92.44
C ALA A 828 -14.32 -2.19 92.10
N LEU A 829 -13.07 -2.22 91.64
CA LEU A 829 -12.35 -3.45 91.32
C LEU A 829 -10.84 -3.25 91.53
N SER A 830 -10.21 -4.19 92.23
CA SER A 830 -8.75 -4.32 92.31
C SER A 830 -8.29 -5.42 91.36
N VAL A 831 -7.31 -5.12 90.52
CA VAL A 831 -6.73 -6.03 89.52
C VAL A 831 -5.23 -6.17 89.83
N PRO A 832 -4.85 -7.10 90.73
CA PRO A 832 -3.45 -7.26 91.10
C PRO A 832 -2.64 -7.94 89.98
N ALA A 833 -1.34 -7.61 89.92
CA ALA A 833 -0.33 -8.28 89.10
C ALA A 833 -0.62 -8.36 87.58
N VAL A 834 -1.12 -7.28 86.98
CA VAL A 834 -1.24 -7.14 85.52
C VAL A 834 0.16 -7.01 84.91
N VAL A 835 0.62 -8.06 84.25
CA VAL A 835 1.93 -8.08 83.58
C VAL A 835 1.79 -7.48 82.18
N LEU A 836 2.50 -6.37 81.95
CA LEU A 836 2.56 -5.68 80.67
C LEU A 836 3.97 -5.84 80.09
N ASN A 837 4.06 -6.53 78.97
CA ASN A 837 5.32 -6.80 78.29
C ASN A 837 5.71 -5.65 77.35
N SER A 838 7.01 -5.49 77.13
CA SER A 838 7.54 -4.49 76.19
C SER A 838 7.00 -4.70 74.79
N SER A 839 6.75 -3.60 74.06
CA SER A 839 6.28 -3.63 72.67
C SER A 839 4.98 -4.43 72.47
N THR A 840 4.18 -4.62 73.52
CA THR A 840 2.91 -5.35 73.44
C THR A 840 1.75 -4.38 73.66
N ASN A 841 0.72 -4.47 72.82
CA ASN A 841 -0.49 -3.66 72.91
C ASN A 841 -1.59 -4.47 73.63
N TYR A 842 -2.28 -3.86 74.59
CA TYR A 842 -3.30 -4.51 75.39
C TYR A 842 -4.62 -3.72 75.41
N THR A 843 -5.73 -4.44 75.25
CA THR A 843 -7.06 -3.95 75.59
C THR A 843 -7.52 -4.57 76.89
N ILE A 844 -7.87 -3.74 77.88
CA ILE A 844 -8.43 -4.20 79.14
C ILE A 844 -9.92 -3.88 79.18
N PHE A 845 -10.76 -4.92 79.16
CA PHE A 845 -12.21 -4.78 79.30
C PHE A 845 -12.63 -4.87 80.77
N ALA A 846 -13.45 -3.93 81.25
CA ALA A 846 -14.17 -4.11 82.52
C ALA A 846 -15.53 -4.77 82.25
N VAL A 847 -15.66 -6.03 82.64
CA VAL A 847 -16.79 -6.92 82.32
C VAL A 847 -17.56 -7.30 83.58
N GLY A 848 -18.84 -7.66 83.45
CA GLY A 848 -19.68 -8.04 84.59
C GLY A 848 -20.48 -6.88 85.18
N LEU A 849 -21.07 -7.10 86.36
CA LEU A 849 -21.93 -6.15 87.05
C LEU A 849 -21.30 -5.69 88.37
N ALA A 850 -21.26 -4.38 88.59
CA ALA A 850 -20.77 -3.78 89.84
C ALA A 850 -21.72 -4.07 91.02
N GLY A 851 -23.04 -4.04 90.77
CA GLY A 851 -24.06 -4.15 91.82
C GLY A 851 -24.16 -5.54 92.48
N ASN A 852 -23.63 -6.59 91.84
CA ASN A 852 -23.66 -7.95 92.38
C ASN A 852 -22.26 -8.56 92.61
N GLY A 853 -21.19 -7.76 92.45
CA GLY A 853 -19.81 -8.20 92.70
C GLY A 853 -19.20 -9.11 91.64
N THR A 854 -19.77 -9.16 90.43
CA THR A 854 -19.22 -9.93 89.29
C THR A 854 -18.28 -9.12 88.41
N LEU A 855 -18.06 -7.83 88.72
CA LEU A 855 -17.15 -6.96 88.00
C LEU A 855 -15.72 -7.55 87.98
N ALA A 856 -15.15 -7.69 86.80
CA ALA A 856 -13.81 -8.23 86.56
C ALA A 856 -13.10 -7.45 85.44
N ALA A 857 -11.78 -7.58 85.37
CA ALA A 857 -10.98 -7.04 84.28
C ALA A 857 -10.47 -8.19 83.40
N LEU A 858 -10.64 -8.03 82.10
CA LEU A 858 -10.22 -9.00 81.09
C LEU A 858 -9.17 -8.35 80.18
N PRO A 859 -7.87 -8.48 80.50
CA PRO A 859 -6.79 -8.01 79.64
C PRO A 859 -6.64 -8.95 78.44
N VAL A 860 -6.51 -8.37 77.26
CA VAL A 860 -6.32 -9.08 75.99
C VAL A 860 -5.15 -8.47 75.26
N VAL A 861 -4.32 -9.30 74.65
CA VAL A 861 -3.23 -8.86 73.79
C VAL A 861 -3.80 -8.54 72.40
N ASP A 862 -3.47 -7.36 71.89
CA ASP A 862 -3.87 -6.91 70.57
C ASP A 862 -2.75 -7.12 69.55
N SER A 863 -1.50 -6.85 69.94
CA SER A 863 -0.36 -6.96 69.05
C SER A 863 -0.03 -8.41 68.69
N ASP A 864 0.57 -8.60 67.51
CA ASP A 864 1.16 -9.89 67.17
C ASP A 864 2.30 -10.22 68.14
N GLN A 865 2.35 -11.47 68.61
CA GLN A 865 3.54 -11.96 69.27
C GLN A 865 4.46 -12.52 68.18
N ASP A 866 5.61 -11.87 67.98
CA ASP A 866 6.72 -12.42 67.19
C ASP A 866 7.15 -13.81 67.70
#